data_AF-A0A920T2I8-F1
#
_entry.id   AF-A0A920T2I8-F1
#
_cell.length_a   1.000
_cell.length_b   1.000
_cell.length_c   1.000
_cell.angle_alpha   90.00
_cell.angle_beta   90.00
_cell.angle_gamma   90.00
#
_symmetry.space_group_name_H-M   'P 1'
#
loop_
_entity.id
_entity.type
_entity.pdbx_description
1 polymer ?
#
loop_
_entity_poly.entity_id
_entity_poly.type
_entity_poly.pdbx_seq_one_letter_code
_entity_poly.pdbx_strand_id
1 'polypeptide(L)'
;MMGFKSWLNNFRVSKGERYSHLGMQLFAGSYYIPEEQVSTFHKKYYEHVFTLSGKCDLIESHKELCCLIYDIDLTIPKDEGSTRKKQSRGYTTESVLNFIQAATKIASKYIDAPPNAFDAFVFEKAKPTVRKDKVKDGIHIMFPYIVTTPAVQHLFREELLVLAKHMFEHATNDIEDIIDAAIIERNGWMMLGSCKKDGDPYKVTGIYQYHDEDDIGECHPEKLEASEYYTTSLKLVEFLSIRRFTMADLSTFKEEQEVVIEAYVQNYDLEKAQSENIHTKQYHGDSKTLGIETNIGTVKSLVSILDKERAKNYNNWIELGWCLHNISDCLLETWIEFSQRCPDYESTASECCHKYWRTMRNSGLGVGTLHLWAKKDNPQAYAEIIQSDLDFHICKIVNHNSNNDKDSKDKKQSNDEIIYNVVSVLKQKVEPFFVCSNYERREWWEFDGNLWVKGDGDIGLKLELGQNLHQDFMNVSQKYRRLAELRKGQPSYERYLEIGNETFKIAKLLQSSRFRKQVLEEAAEQFYWSRERSVAFDTDKFDEILNTNKTLVALKNGVYDLEKGIFRESRCEDYISLSTGTEWQEYHWNDPIIEDLMEFLKQILPKKEVRDYVLRVLATSMDGRSIAGEHVYMFLGFGGNGKSKLIELYEYACGSYCAKLPIASLTGKRASGSAPQPEIARLVGKRMVVMQEPNEGETFQVGALKELSGGDTITVRTLHKEPFDFNPQFTIFCTCNQLPKVPADDGGTWRRLRVVKFNSKFVENPDPNCPNEFPIDYDLQKKLKEWAKPFFWLLTQHYQIFQEKGNPEPEEVLCATNEYQEMNDNFSDFLVENIDSSIPSASLELGELYSLFQLWFKKTISDKPPSRKELQQYLEKKWGPATINPKTGKKSWMGKRLKDEEEETHIIIEDNDNTAGVFC
;
A
#
# COMPACT_ATOMS: atom_id res chain seq x y z
N MET A 1 27.38 -51.72 -12.47
CA MET A 1 26.41 -51.38 -11.41
C MET A 1 26.57 -49.91 -11.06
N MET A 2 25.50 -49.11 -11.09
CA MET A 2 25.54 -47.74 -10.57
C MET A 2 25.86 -47.77 -9.07
N GLY A 3 26.81 -46.95 -8.61
CA GLY A 3 27.12 -46.82 -7.18
C GLY A 3 25.94 -46.26 -6.37
N PHE A 4 25.90 -46.50 -5.05
CA PHE A 4 24.76 -46.14 -4.19
C PHE A 4 24.31 -44.68 -4.38
N LYS A 5 25.25 -43.73 -4.41
CA LYS A 5 24.96 -42.31 -4.67
C LYS A 5 24.33 -42.04 -6.03
N SER A 6 24.79 -42.72 -7.09
CA SER A 6 24.21 -42.59 -8.43
C SER A 6 22.81 -43.18 -8.50
N TRP A 7 22.57 -44.30 -7.81
CA TRP A 7 21.24 -44.89 -7.72
C TRP A 7 20.29 -44.00 -6.91
N LEU A 8 20.75 -43.45 -5.78
CA LEU A 8 19.98 -42.53 -4.94
C LEU A 8 19.60 -41.24 -5.67
N ASN A 9 20.47 -40.72 -6.54
CA ASN A 9 20.19 -39.53 -7.34
C ASN A 9 19.01 -39.68 -8.30
N ASN A 10 18.61 -40.91 -8.67
CA ASN A 10 17.40 -41.13 -9.47
C ASN A 10 16.11 -40.78 -8.69
N PHE A 11 16.21 -40.65 -7.37
CA PHE A 11 15.10 -40.35 -6.46
C PHE A 11 15.20 -38.94 -5.84
N ARG A 12 16.06 -38.08 -6.42
CA ARG A 12 16.26 -36.72 -5.91
C ARG A 12 15.06 -35.84 -6.25
N VAL A 13 14.60 -35.06 -5.27
CA VAL A 13 13.47 -34.12 -5.42
C VAL A 13 13.93 -32.67 -5.33
N SER A 14 13.11 -31.75 -5.84
CA SER A 14 13.35 -30.30 -5.84
C SER A 14 13.17 -29.70 -4.43
N LYS A 15 13.73 -28.50 -4.21
CA LYS A 15 13.61 -27.81 -2.90
C LYS A 15 12.14 -27.45 -2.64
N GLY A 16 11.57 -27.99 -1.56
CA GLY A 16 10.17 -27.79 -1.17
C GLY A 16 9.24 -28.97 -1.50
N GLU A 17 9.69 -29.94 -2.31
CA GLU A 17 8.94 -31.16 -2.57
C GLU A 17 9.04 -32.16 -1.40
N ARG A 18 8.02 -33.01 -1.24
CA ARG A 18 7.98 -34.06 -0.21
C ARG A 18 9.18 -35.00 -0.37
N TYR A 19 9.88 -35.27 0.73
CA TYR A 19 11.02 -36.18 0.76
C TYR A 19 10.92 -37.20 1.89
N SER A 20 11.56 -38.34 1.68
CA SER A 20 11.70 -39.45 2.63
C SER A 20 13.05 -39.45 3.36
N HIS A 21 14.08 -38.93 2.70
CA HIS A 21 15.44 -38.87 3.21
C HIS A 21 16.09 -37.54 2.84
N LEU A 22 16.93 -37.03 3.74
CA LEU A 22 17.72 -35.82 3.53
C LEU A 22 19.19 -36.17 3.70
N GLY A 23 20.03 -35.81 2.73
CA GLY A 23 21.48 -35.89 2.88
C GLY A 23 22.09 -34.51 3.08
N MET A 24 23.06 -34.42 3.98
CA MET A 24 23.60 -33.14 4.44
C MET A 24 24.68 -32.55 3.53
N GLN A 25 25.82 -33.24 3.40
CA GLN A 25 27.03 -32.79 2.69
C GLN A 25 27.56 -33.87 1.73
N LEU A 26 27.73 -35.11 2.19
CA LEU A 26 28.23 -36.23 1.39
C LEU A 26 27.20 -36.68 0.35
N PHE A 27 25.93 -36.73 0.76
CA PHE A 27 24.77 -37.03 -0.08
C PHE A 27 23.83 -35.81 -0.19
N ALA A 28 24.38 -34.60 -0.32
CA ALA A 28 23.62 -33.34 -0.30
C ALA A 28 22.39 -33.34 -1.24
N GLY A 29 21.19 -33.24 -0.66
CA GLY A 29 19.92 -33.20 -1.38
C GLY A 29 18.77 -33.85 -0.60
N SER A 30 17.55 -33.62 -1.08
CA SER A 30 16.34 -34.31 -0.61
C SER A 30 15.99 -35.44 -1.56
N TYR A 31 15.55 -36.57 -1.03
CA TYR A 31 15.24 -37.78 -1.78
C TYR A 31 13.91 -38.39 -1.38
N TYR A 32 13.10 -38.80 -2.36
CA TYR A 32 11.85 -39.52 -2.14
C TYR A 32 11.98 -40.96 -2.65
N ILE A 33 12.09 -41.91 -1.71
CA ILE A 33 12.18 -43.35 -1.98
C ILE A 33 10.76 -43.92 -1.95
N PRO A 34 10.22 -44.40 -3.10
CA PRO A 34 8.92 -45.05 -3.15
C PRO A 34 8.88 -46.33 -2.32
N GLU A 35 7.71 -46.74 -1.84
CA GLU A 35 7.55 -47.91 -0.96
C GLU A 35 8.08 -49.20 -1.61
N GLU A 36 7.86 -49.38 -2.90
CA GLU A 36 8.36 -50.50 -3.69
C GLU A 36 9.90 -50.53 -3.83
N GLN A 37 10.58 -49.41 -3.56
CA GLN A 37 12.04 -49.30 -3.59
C GLN A 37 12.70 -49.35 -2.21
N VAL A 38 11.95 -49.38 -1.11
CA VAL A 38 12.50 -49.34 0.26
C VAL A 38 13.43 -50.51 0.55
N SER A 39 13.04 -51.74 0.20
CA SER A 39 13.93 -52.91 0.39
C SER A 39 15.21 -52.80 -0.44
N THR A 40 15.10 -52.31 -1.67
CA THR A 40 16.26 -52.05 -2.54
C THR A 40 17.16 -50.95 -1.97
N PHE A 41 16.57 -49.90 -1.40
CA PHE A 41 17.27 -48.82 -0.72
C PHE A 41 18.08 -49.35 0.46
N HIS A 42 17.46 -50.08 1.41
CA HIS A 42 18.15 -50.62 2.59
C HIS A 42 19.29 -51.55 2.20
N LYS A 43 19.09 -52.43 1.20
CA LYS A 43 20.16 -53.30 0.69
C LYS A 43 21.35 -52.50 0.18
N LYS A 44 21.12 -51.48 -0.66
CA LYS A 44 22.20 -50.66 -1.23
C LYS A 44 22.86 -49.76 -0.20
N TYR A 45 22.08 -49.23 0.74
CA TYR A 45 22.59 -48.47 1.88
C TYR A 45 23.52 -49.34 2.73
N TYR A 46 23.08 -50.55 3.09
CA TYR A 46 23.86 -51.50 3.87
C TYR A 46 25.18 -51.88 3.17
N GLU A 47 25.11 -52.22 1.88
CA GLU A 47 26.29 -52.50 1.05
C GLU A 47 27.28 -51.31 1.08
N HIS A 48 26.79 -50.08 0.92
CA HIS A 48 27.63 -48.87 0.93
C HIS A 48 28.25 -48.58 2.31
N VAL A 49 27.44 -48.53 3.36
CA VAL A 49 27.88 -48.09 4.70
C VAL A 49 28.70 -49.15 5.41
N PHE A 50 28.26 -50.41 5.37
CA PHE A 50 28.84 -51.46 6.21
C PHE A 50 29.72 -52.44 5.44
N THR A 51 29.43 -52.72 4.17
CA THR A 51 30.27 -53.65 3.37
C THR A 51 31.44 -52.90 2.72
N LEU A 52 31.19 -51.73 2.15
CA LEU A 52 32.21 -50.90 1.49
C LEU A 52 32.86 -49.87 2.44
N SER A 53 32.42 -49.79 3.70
CA SER A 53 32.88 -48.80 4.69
C SER A 53 32.79 -47.34 4.19
N GLY A 54 31.79 -47.06 3.35
CA GLY A 54 31.55 -45.73 2.80
C GLY A 54 30.88 -44.81 3.82
N LYS A 55 31.41 -43.59 4.01
CA LYS A 55 30.73 -42.56 4.80
C LYS A 55 29.38 -42.19 4.15
N CYS A 56 28.37 -41.95 4.97
CA CYS A 56 27.03 -41.55 4.54
C CYS A 56 26.39 -40.64 5.60
N ASP A 57 25.73 -39.56 5.19
CA ASP A 57 25.10 -38.58 6.08
C ASP A 57 23.60 -38.41 5.78
N LEU A 58 22.94 -39.54 5.51
CA LEU A 58 21.51 -39.60 5.30
C LEU A 58 20.75 -39.59 6.63
N ILE A 59 19.63 -38.88 6.60
CA ILE A 59 18.68 -38.73 7.69
C ILE A 59 17.30 -39.11 7.14
N GLU A 60 16.53 -39.88 7.88
CA GLU A 60 15.15 -40.25 7.56
C GLU A 60 14.19 -39.13 8.01
N SER A 61 13.26 -38.71 7.17
CA SER A 61 12.14 -37.86 7.62
C SER A 61 11.08 -38.69 8.35
N HIS A 62 10.25 -38.04 9.16
CA HIS A 62 9.16 -38.70 9.88
C HIS A 62 8.01 -39.11 8.95
N LYS A 63 7.24 -40.10 9.39
CA LYS A 63 5.88 -40.41 8.90
C LYS A 63 4.86 -39.95 9.96
N GLU A 64 3.59 -40.32 9.81
CA GLU A 64 2.53 -40.07 10.80
C GLU A 64 2.77 -40.80 12.14
N LEU A 65 3.49 -41.93 12.09
CA LEU A 65 3.88 -42.73 13.25
C LEU A 65 5.39 -42.86 13.34
N CYS A 66 5.90 -42.91 14.56
CA CYS A 66 7.30 -43.19 14.85
C CYS A 66 7.40 -44.04 16.12
N CYS A 67 8.45 -44.85 16.20
CA CYS A 67 8.83 -45.43 17.48
C CYS A 67 9.32 -44.35 18.46
N LEU A 68 9.28 -44.63 19.76
CA LEU A 68 9.73 -43.69 20.78
C LEU A 68 11.25 -43.54 20.69
N ILE A 69 11.71 -42.31 20.48
CA ILE A 69 13.11 -41.98 20.26
C ILE A 69 13.51 -40.75 21.07
N TYR A 70 14.77 -40.72 21.50
CA TYR A 70 15.38 -39.60 22.20
C TYR A 70 16.77 -39.33 21.62
N ASP A 71 17.02 -38.10 21.19
CA ASP A 71 18.35 -37.59 20.85
C ASP A 71 18.83 -36.70 22.00
N ILE A 72 19.82 -37.19 22.74
CA ILE A 72 20.37 -36.53 23.93
C ILE A 72 21.64 -35.80 23.53
N ASP A 73 21.57 -34.48 23.43
CA ASP A 73 22.61 -33.62 22.86
C ASP A 73 23.26 -32.73 23.94
N LEU A 74 24.42 -33.16 24.45
CA LEU A 74 25.10 -32.53 25.61
C LEU A 74 26.19 -31.55 25.17
N THR A 75 26.24 -30.39 25.83
CA THR A 75 27.31 -29.40 25.71
C THR A 75 28.05 -29.31 27.03
N ILE A 76 29.36 -29.51 27.03
CA ILE A 76 30.17 -29.57 28.26
C ILE A 76 31.29 -28.52 28.15
N PRO A 77 31.70 -27.87 29.26
CA PRO A 77 32.85 -27.00 29.27
C PRO A 77 34.12 -27.74 28.83
N LYS A 78 35.04 -27.01 28.22
CA LYS A 78 36.32 -27.56 27.79
C LYS A 78 37.31 -27.48 28.95
N ASP A 79 37.75 -28.63 29.48
CA ASP A 79 38.78 -28.67 30.53
C ASP A 79 40.11 -28.07 30.03
N GLU A 80 40.54 -26.97 30.65
CA GLU A 80 41.79 -26.25 30.30
C GLU A 80 43.07 -27.06 30.58
N GLY A 81 42.98 -28.15 31.35
CA GLY A 81 44.12 -29.01 31.74
C GLY A 81 44.20 -30.39 31.08
N SER A 82 43.23 -30.78 30.24
CA SER A 82 43.20 -32.15 29.68
C SER A 82 44.06 -32.27 28.42
N THR A 83 45.03 -33.20 28.42
CA THR A 83 45.75 -33.57 27.20
C THR A 83 44.76 -34.16 26.17
N ARG A 84 44.95 -33.83 24.87
CA ARG A 84 44.07 -34.19 23.73
C ARG A 84 43.64 -35.68 23.60
N LYS A 85 44.07 -36.60 24.48
CA LYS A 85 43.89 -38.06 24.37
C LYS A 85 42.91 -38.71 25.35
N LYS A 86 42.42 -38.02 26.39
CA LYS A 86 41.35 -38.53 27.28
C LYS A 86 40.43 -37.37 27.65
N GLN A 87 39.29 -37.25 26.99
CA GLN A 87 38.20 -36.38 27.43
C GLN A 87 37.06 -37.23 27.96
N SER A 88 36.53 -36.84 29.12
CA SER A 88 35.40 -37.49 29.79
C SER A 88 34.13 -37.34 28.97
N ARG A 89 33.25 -38.35 29.06
CA ARG A 89 31.88 -38.28 28.55
C ARG A 89 31.08 -37.23 29.33
N GLY A 90 30.05 -36.68 28.70
CA GLY A 90 29.07 -35.80 29.36
C GLY A 90 28.08 -36.50 30.27
N TYR A 91 28.14 -37.83 30.31
CA TYR A 91 27.18 -38.69 30.98
C TYR A 91 27.90 -39.91 31.55
N THR A 92 27.25 -40.58 32.48
CA THR A 92 27.68 -41.86 33.04
C THR A 92 26.73 -42.98 32.62
N THR A 93 27.13 -44.24 32.80
CA THR A 93 26.22 -45.38 32.62
C THR A 93 24.98 -45.25 33.50
N GLU A 94 25.16 -44.75 34.73
CA GLU A 94 24.06 -44.51 35.68
C GLU A 94 23.09 -43.44 35.17
N SER A 95 23.59 -42.34 34.59
CA SER A 95 22.74 -41.32 33.96
C SER A 95 21.88 -41.91 32.82
N VAL A 96 22.45 -42.82 32.02
CA VAL A 96 21.73 -43.49 30.93
C VAL A 96 20.67 -44.45 31.48
N LEU A 97 21.00 -45.25 32.50
CA LEU A 97 20.04 -46.14 33.15
C LEU A 97 18.90 -45.39 33.83
N ASN A 98 19.20 -44.29 34.53
CA ASN A 98 18.20 -43.40 35.13
C ASN A 98 17.27 -42.80 34.07
N PHE A 99 17.83 -42.41 32.92
CA PHE A 99 17.02 -41.89 31.81
C PHE A 99 16.10 -42.97 31.23
N ILE A 100 16.63 -44.18 30.96
CA ILE A 100 15.82 -45.29 30.44
C ILE A 100 14.71 -45.65 31.43
N GLN A 101 15.04 -45.76 32.73
CA GLN A 101 14.05 -46.02 33.77
C GLN A 101 12.95 -44.96 33.77
N ALA A 102 13.31 -43.66 33.75
CA ALA A 102 12.34 -42.58 33.74
C ALA A 102 11.45 -42.60 32.48
N ALA A 103 12.05 -42.79 31.30
CA ALA A 103 11.32 -42.89 30.04
C ALA A 103 10.37 -44.10 30.01
N THR A 104 10.82 -45.26 30.50
CA THR A 104 9.99 -46.46 30.62
C THR A 104 8.87 -46.29 31.64
N LYS A 105 9.13 -45.67 32.80
CA LYS A 105 8.11 -45.38 33.81
C LYS A 105 7.00 -44.49 33.27
N ILE A 106 7.36 -43.47 32.48
CA ILE A 106 6.38 -42.59 31.84
C ILE A 106 5.62 -43.36 30.75
N ALA A 107 6.31 -44.07 29.86
CA ALA A 107 5.64 -44.79 28.77
C ALA A 107 4.67 -45.87 29.29
N SER A 108 5.08 -46.65 30.30
CA SER A 108 4.26 -47.72 30.91
C SER A 108 3.06 -47.20 31.71
N LYS A 109 3.05 -45.94 32.12
CA LYS A 109 1.84 -45.28 32.67
C LYS A 109 0.72 -45.24 31.64
N TYR A 110 1.06 -45.08 30.35
CA TYR A 110 0.12 -44.87 29.25
C TYR A 110 -0.11 -46.08 28.37
N ILE A 111 0.93 -46.89 28.16
CA ILE A 111 0.94 -48.00 27.19
C ILE A 111 0.66 -49.32 27.90
N ASP A 112 -0.25 -50.10 27.33
CA ASP A 112 -0.51 -51.49 27.72
C ASP A 112 0.31 -52.42 26.83
N ALA A 113 1.45 -52.88 27.34
CA ALA A 113 2.38 -53.71 26.58
C ALA A 113 3.24 -54.60 27.50
N PRO A 114 3.71 -55.76 27.01
CA PRO A 114 4.60 -56.66 27.75
C PRO A 114 6.00 -56.04 27.98
N PRO A 115 6.81 -56.58 28.93
CA PRO A 115 8.10 -56.01 29.30
C PRO A 115 9.07 -55.77 28.12
N ASN A 116 9.13 -56.71 27.17
CA ASN A 116 10.00 -56.62 26.00
C ASN A 116 9.62 -55.50 25.01
N ALA A 117 8.40 -54.94 25.11
CA ALA A 117 8.03 -53.76 24.33
C ALA A 117 8.84 -52.52 24.74
N PHE A 118 9.34 -52.49 25.98
CA PHE A 118 10.12 -51.36 26.53
C PHE A 118 11.64 -51.53 26.38
N ASP A 119 12.09 -52.46 25.54
CA ASP A 119 13.51 -52.64 25.24
C ASP A 119 14.15 -51.34 24.70
N ALA A 120 15.19 -50.86 25.38
CA ALA A 120 15.87 -49.63 25.02
C ALA A 120 17.20 -49.91 24.30
N PHE A 121 17.31 -49.45 23.06
CA PHE A 121 18.51 -49.53 22.23
C PHE A 121 19.30 -48.23 22.38
N VAL A 122 20.48 -48.31 22.98
CA VAL A 122 21.37 -47.17 23.20
C VAL A 122 22.44 -47.13 22.13
N PHE A 123 22.59 -45.97 21.50
CA PHE A 123 23.61 -45.72 20.49
C PHE A 123 24.57 -44.64 20.95
N GLU A 124 25.85 -44.96 20.90
CA GLU A 124 26.91 -44.04 21.29
C GLU A 124 27.91 -43.85 20.15
N LYS A 125 28.45 -42.63 20.04
CA LYS A 125 29.67 -42.36 19.26
C LYS A 125 30.87 -42.97 19.95
N ALA A 126 31.97 -43.19 19.23
CA ALA A 126 33.21 -43.66 19.86
C ALA A 126 33.83 -42.65 20.85
N LYS A 127 33.63 -41.34 20.62
CA LYS A 127 34.17 -40.25 21.46
C LYS A 127 33.36 -38.95 21.28
N PRO A 128 33.43 -38.02 22.25
CA PRO A 128 32.87 -36.68 22.10
C PRO A 128 33.50 -35.88 20.96
N THR A 129 32.75 -34.93 20.41
CA THR A 129 33.19 -34.00 19.35
C THR A 129 33.71 -32.70 19.95
N VAL A 130 34.98 -32.38 19.70
CA VAL A 130 35.62 -31.17 20.24
C VAL A 130 35.44 -29.99 19.29
N ARG A 131 34.92 -28.88 19.80
CA ARG A 131 34.87 -27.58 19.09
C ARG A 131 35.80 -26.57 19.74
N LYS A 132 35.89 -25.36 19.17
CA LYS A 132 36.87 -24.33 19.60
C LYS A 132 36.72 -23.99 21.09
N ASP A 133 35.48 -23.81 21.53
CA ASP A 133 35.03 -23.27 22.82
C ASP A 133 34.34 -24.30 23.74
N LYS A 134 33.91 -25.46 23.21
CA LYS A 134 33.09 -26.45 23.92
C LYS A 134 33.29 -27.88 23.45
N VAL A 135 32.89 -28.84 24.27
CA VAL A 135 32.79 -30.25 23.90
C VAL A 135 31.32 -30.60 23.67
N LYS A 136 31.02 -31.24 22.54
CA LYS A 136 29.70 -31.78 22.22
C LYS A 136 29.74 -33.29 22.37
N ASP A 137 28.91 -33.85 23.23
CA ASP A 137 28.72 -35.28 23.38
C ASP A 137 27.26 -35.60 23.14
N GLY A 138 26.94 -36.82 22.72
CA GLY A 138 25.55 -37.16 22.48
C GLY A 138 25.29 -38.65 22.41
N ILE A 139 24.04 -39.01 22.70
CA ILE A 139 23.54 -40.39 22.81
C ILE A 139 22.19 -40.43 22.12
N HIS A 140 21.96 -41.45 21.30
CA HIS A 140 20.61 -41.74 20.83
C HIS A 140 20.05 -42.92 21.62
N ILE A 141 18.77 -42.86 21.98
CA ILE A 141 18.06 -43.96 22.62
C ILE A 141 16.78 -44.21 21.83
N MET A 142 16.52 -45.47 21.46
CA MET A 142 15.34 -45.87 20.71
C MET A 142 14.64 -47.02 21.43
N PHE A 143 13.32 -46.94 21.55
CA PHE A 143 12.45 -48.01 22.00
C PHE A 143 11.68 -48.54 20.79
N PRO A 144 12.24 -49.50 20.02
CA PRO A 144 11.79 -49.82 18.67
C PRO A 144 10.42 -50.50 18.60
N TYR A 145 9.88 -50.93 19.74
CA TYR A 145 8.56 -51.59 19.84
C TYR A 145 7.47 -50.68 20.39
N ILE A 146 7.81 -49.51 20.94
CA ILE A 146 6.84 -48.50 21.37
C ILE A 146 6.59 -47.55 20.20
N VAL A 147 5.40 -47.61 19.59
CA VAL A 147 5.04 -46.84 18.39
C VAL A 147 3.85 -45.95 18.70
N THR A 148 4.00 -44.65 18.47
CA THR A 148 3.00 -43.64 18.85
C THR A 148 2.93 -42.51 17.82
N THR A 149 1.94 -41.64 17.97
CA THR A 149 1.87 -40.36 17.23
C THR A 149 2.81 -39.32 17.86
N PRO A 150 3.22 -38.28 17.11
CA PRO A 150 4.05 -37.20 17.64
C PRO A 150 3.49 -36.53 18.90
N ALA A 151 2.17 -36.32 18.95
CA ALA A 151 1.48 -35.73 20.10
C ALA A 151 1.77 -36.51 21.39
N VAL A 152 1.68 -37.84 21.35
CA VAL A 152 1.93 -38.70 22.51
C VAL A 152 3.41 -38.70 22.90
N GLN A 153 4.33 -38.62 21.93
CA GLN A 153 5.76 -38.47 22.25
C GLN A 153 6.07 -37.13 22.93
N HIS A 154 5.42 -36.04 22.51
CA HIS A 154 5.53 -34.75 23.20
C HIS A 154 5.00 -34.83 24.63
N LEU A 155 3.85 -35.50 24.86
CA LEU A 155 3.34 -35.76 26.20
C LEU A 155 4.37 -36.50 27.08
N PHE A 156 4.97 -37.58 26.56
CA PHE A 156 5.99 -38.32 27.30
C PHE A 156 7.22 -37.46 27.60
N ARG A 157 7.65 -36.66 26.62
CA ARG A 157 8.78 -35.74 26.77
C ARG A 157 8.51 -34.69 27.84
N GLU A 158 7.33 -34.09 27.89
CA GLU A 158 6.99 -33.07 28.90
C GLU A 158 7.12 -33.62 30.32
N GLU A 159 6.62 -34.84 30.58
CA GLU A 159 6.81 -35.51 31.87
C GLU A 159 8.29 -35.87 32.10
N LEU A 160 9.01 -36.28 31.06
CA LEU A 160 10.40 -36.70 31.16
C LEU A 160 11.35 -35.54 31.50
N LEU A 161 11.11 -34.34 30.95
CA LEU A 161 11.91 -33.15 31.27
C LEU A 161 11.93 -32.86 32.78
N VAL A 162 10.83 -33.15 33.48
CA VAL A 162 10.73 -32.96 34.93
C VAL A 162 11.63 -33.94 35.68
N LEU A 163 11.62 -35.22 35.27
CA LEU A 163 12.41 -36.27 35.91
C LEU A 163 13.90 -36.20 35.53
N ALA A 164 14.22 -35.76 34.31
CA ALA A 164 15.57 -35.76 33.77
C ALA A 164 16.42 -34.54 34.18
N LYS A 165 15.83 -33.55 34.87
CA LYS A 165 16.47 -32.28 35.24
C LYS A 165 17.83 -32.43 35.94
N HIS A 166 17.99 -33.49 36.74
CA HIS A 166 19.21 -33.76 37.52
C HIS A 166 20.12 -34.84 36.89
N MET A 167 19.74 -35.44 35.78
CA MET A 167 20.48 -36.58 35.19
C MET A 167 21.73 -36.13 34.41
N PHE A 168 21.78 -34.85 34.01
CA PHE A 168 22.80 -34.27 33.14
C PHE A 168 23.40 -32.96 33.70
N GLU A 169 23.63 -32.87 35.02
CA GLU A 169 24.09 -31.66 35.71
C GLU A 169 25.44 -31.09 35.22
N HIS A 170 26.25 -31.88 34.52
CA HIS A 170 27.51 -31.45 33.94
C HIS A 170 27.38 -30.74 32.57
N ALA A 171 26.18 -30.74 31.98
CA ALA A 171 25.91 -30.03 30.74
C ALA A 171 25.62 -28.54 30.97
N THR A 172 25.97 -27.70 30.00
CA THR A 172 25.78 -26.24 30.05
C THR A 172 24.60 -25.74 29.24
N ASN A 173 24.04 -26.56 28.36
CA ASN A 173 22.79 -26.28 27.67
C ASN A 173 21.58 -26.69 28.51
N ASP A 174 20.45 -26.05 28.28
CA ASP A 174 19.22 -26.27 29.04
C ASP A 174 18.62 -27.66 28.76
N ILE A 175 17.85 -28.21 29.71
CA ILE A 175 17.34 -29.60 29.62
C ILE A 175 16.43 -29.80 28.39
N GLU A 176 15.73 -28.76 27.96
CA GLU A 176 14.92 -28.74 26.74
C GLU A 176 15.75 -28.83 25.46
N ASP A 177 16.98 -28.29 25.47
CA ASP A 177 17.94 -28.41 24.37
C ASP A 177 18.73 -29.73 24.44
N ILE A 178 18.86 -30.33 25.64
CA ILE A 178 19.47 -31.65 25.82
C ILE A 178 18.54 -32.73 25.27
N ILE A 179 17.25 -32.66 25.59
CA ILE A 179 16.22 -33.59 25.09
C ILE A 179 15.43 -32.84 24.02
N ASP A 180 15.96 -32.74 22.80
CA ASP A 180 15.40 -31.86 21.76
C ASP A 180 14.02 -32.34 21.26
N ALA A 181 13.00 -31.48 21.36
CA ALA A 181 11.65 -31.76 20.86
C ALA A 181 11.61 -31.89 19.33
N ALA A 182 12.57 -31.28 18.62
CA ALA A 182 12.57 -31.24 17.18
C ALA A 182 12.68 -32.64 16.56
N ILE A 183 13.34 -33.59 17.23
CA ILE A 183 13.54 -34.95 16.71
C ILE A 183 12.27 -35.80 16.70
N ILE A 184 11.18 -35.33 17.32
CA ILE A 184 9.91 -36.07 17.37
C ILE A 184 9.19 -36.00 16.01
N GLU A 185 9.28 -34.87 15.30
CA GLU A 185 8.57 -34.69 14.02
C GLU A 185 9.18 -33.66 13.05
N ARG A 186 10.06 -32.74 13.50
CA ARG A 186 10.59 -31.62 12.69
C ARG A 186 11.94 -31.95 12.05
N ASN A 187 12.90 -32.39 12.86
CA ASN A 187 14.21 -32.84 12.43
C ASN A 187 14.13 -34.33 12.12
N GLY A 188 14.80 -34.79 11.06
CA GLY A 188 14.82 -36.22 10.77
C GLY A 188 15.80 -37.00 11.66
N TRP A 189 15.67 -38.34 11.65
CA TRP A 189 16.50 -39.27 12.41
C TRP A 189 17.70 -39.79 11.61
N MET A 190 18.90 -39.79 12.20
CA MET A 190 20.10 -40.26 11.51
C MET A 190 20.10 -41.78 11.39
N MET A 191 20.23 -42.30 10.16
CA MET A 191 20.23 -43.75 9.93
C MET A 191 21.40 -44.45 10.64
N LEU A 192 21.19 -45.71 11.02
CA LEU A 192 22.22 -46.56 11.62
C LEU A 192 23.48 -46.58 10.76
N GLY A 193 24.62 -46.18 11.34
CA GLY A 193 25.92 -46.14 10.66
C GLY A 193 26.18 -44.87 9.85
N SER A 194 25.20 -43.97 9.73
CA SER A 194 25.41 -42.64 9.17
C SER A 194 26.17 -41.73 10.14
N CYS A 195 26.93 -40.79 9.58
CA CYS A 195 27.66 -39.78 10.34
C CYS A 195 27.84 -38.49 9.53
N LYS A 196 27.99 -37.37 10.24
CA LYS A 196 28.41 -36.10 9.64
C LYS A 196 29.84 -36.24 9.08
N LYS A 197 30.20 -35.45 8.06
CA LYS A 197 31.49 -35.52 7.35
C LYS A 197 32.72 -35.73 8.26
N ASP A 198 32.78 -34.99 9.36
CA ASP A 198 33.89 -34.97 10.33
C ASP A 198 33.55 -35.67 11.66
N GLY A 199 32.46 -36.43 11.72
CA GLY A 199 31.99 -37.13 12.93
C GLY A 199 32.11 -38.66 12.84
N ASP A 200 32.09 -39.30 14.00
CA ASP A 200 31.98 -40.75 14.13
C ASP A 200 30.50 -41.18 14.07
N PRO A 201 30.18 -42.36 13.49
CA PRO A 201 28.83 -42.90 13.49
C PRO A 201 28.43 -43.38 14.88
N TYR A 202 27.12 -43.30 15.16
CA TYR A 202 26.51 -43.92 16.32
C TYR A 202 26.38 -45.44 16.10
N LYS A 203 26.78 -46.22 17.10
CA LYS A 203 26.68 -47.69 17.09
C LYS A 203 25.85 -48.15 18.27
N VAL A 204 25.10 -49.25 18.10
CA VAL A 204 24.43 -49.92 19.23
C VAL A 204 25.50 -50.38 20.23
N THR A 205 25.48 -49.83 21.43
CA THR A 205 26.44 -50.16 22.51
C THR A 205 25.78 -50.82 23.71
N GLY A 206 24.45 -50.75 23.81
CA GLY A 206 23.67 -51.47 24.81
C GLY A 206 22.23 -51.65 24.40
N ILE A 207 21.67 -52.80 24.77
CA ILE A 207 20.24 -53.10 24.73
C ILE A 207 19.84 -53.41 26.16
N TYR A 208 18.86 -52.68 26.67
CA TYR A 208 18.44 -52.75 28.08
C TYR A 208 16.98 -53.19 28.16
N GLN A 209 16.69 -54.19 28.99
CA GLN A 209 15.39 -54.88 29.02
C GLN A 209 14.86 -55.00 30.45
N TYR A 210 13.55 -55.21 30.54
CA TYR A 210 12.88 -55.67 31.75
C TYR A 210 12.40 -57.12 31.54
N HIS A 211 12.50 -57.94 32.58
CA HIS A 211 12.08 -59.34 32.52
C HIS A 211 10.74 -59.60 33.21
N ASP A 212 10.39 -58.75 34.18
CA ASP A 212 9.13 -58.80 34.93
C ASP A 212 8.28 -57.55 34.63
N GLU A 213 6.95 -57.70 34.65
CA GLU A 213 5.99 -56.60 34.47
C GLU A 213 6.03 -55.62 35.65
N ASP A 214 6.24 -56.13 36.86
CA ASP A 214 6.27 -55.31 38.08
C ASP A 214 7.51 -54.40 38.17
N ASP A 215 8.56 -54.70 37.39
CA ASP A 215 9.84 -53.99 37.39
C ASP A 215 9.88 -52.81 36.39
N ILE A 216 8.93 -52.74 35.45
CA ILE A 216 8.91 -51.79 34.34
C ILE A 216 8.94 -50.35 34.86
N GLY A 217 10.09 -49.68 34.74
CA GLY A 217 10.27 -48.29 35.16
C GLY A 217 10.38 -48.09 36.68
N GLU A 218 10.29 -49.16 37.48
CA GLU A 218 10.46 -49.10 38.95
C GLU A 218 11.91 -49.39 39.38
N CYS A 219 12.67 -50.14 38.59
CA CYS A 219 14.10 -50.39 38.80
C CYS A 219 14.95 -50.11 37.53
N HIS A 220 16.27 -50.29 37.62
CA HIS A 220 17.14 -50.19 36.43
C HIS A 220 16.98 -51.42 35.54
N PRO A 221 16.88 -51.25 34.21
CA PRO A 221 16.81 -52.38 33.29
C PRO A 221 18.15 -53.11 33.19
N GLU A 222 18.10 -54.41 32.90
CA GLU A 222 19.29 -55.23 32.72
C GLU A 222 19.86 -55.07 31.31
N LYS A 223 21.18 -54.96 31.21
CA LYS A 223 21.87 -54.92 29.91
C LYS A 223 22.00 -56.33 29.35
N LEU A 224 21.58 -56.54 28.11
CA LEU A 224 21.86 -57.78 27.39
C LEU A 224 23.35 -57.94 27.11
N GLU A 225 23.92 -59.07 27.54
CA GLU A 225 25.32 -59.44 27.28
C GLU A 225 25.56 -59.89 25.83
N ALA A 226 24.54 -60.45 25.16
CA ALA A 226 24.63 -60.90 23.77
C ALA A 226 23.29 -60.74 23.03
N SER A 227 23.34 -60.32 21.76
CA SER A 227 22.19 -60.15 20.87
C SER A 227 22.66 -60.10 19.42
N GLU A 228 21.86 -60.59 18.47
CA GLU A 228 22.14 -60.44 17.04
C GLU A 228 22.22 -58.97 16.62
N TYR A 229 21.53 -58.08 17.34
CA TYR A 229 21.50 -56.65 17.09
C TYR A 229 22.79 -55.90 17.47
N TYR A 230 23.71 -56.54 18.21
CA TYR A 230 25.07 -56.00 18.39
C TYR A 230 25.94 -56.13 17.13
N THR A 231 25.52 -56.96 16.17
CA THR A 231 26.19 -57.10 14.87
C THR A 231 25.38 -56.37 13.81
N THR A 232 26.03 -55.49 13.05
CA THR A 232 25.34 -54.83 11.96
C THR A 232 24.97 -55.83 10.86
N SER A 233 23.68 -55.89 10.53
CA SER A 233 23.11 -56.68 9.45
C SER A 233 22.11 -55.85 8.65
N LEU A 234 21.78 -56.30 7.44
CA LEU A 234 20.71 -55.66 6.64
C LEU A 234 19.39 -55.62 7.44
N LYS A 235 19.06 -56.71 8.13
CA LYS A 235 17.88 -56.80 8.99
C LYS A 235 17.88 -55.74 10.09
N LEU A 236 19.04 -55.46 10.70
CA LEU A 236 19.15 -54.44 11.73
C LEU A 236 18.93 -53.03 11.17
N VAL A 237 19.43 -52.74 9.96
CA VAL A 237 19.17 -51.46 9.27
C VAL A 237 17.67 -51.30 8.99
N GLU A 238 17.01 -52.36 8.51
CA GLU A 238 15.56 -52.36 8.27
C GLU A 238 14.77 -52.21 9.57
N PHE A 239 15.18 -52.90 10.63
CA PHE A 239 14.53 -52.92 11.94
C PHE A 239 14.60 -51.56 12.67
N LEU A 240 15.71 -50.83 12.52
CA LEU A 240 15.92 -49.53 13.17
C LEU A 240 15.52 -48.32 12.31
N SER A 241 14.95 -48.55 11.12
CA SER A 241 14.36 -47.46 10.32
C SER A 241 13.13 -46.89 11.01
N ILE A 242 13.08 -45.57 11.20
CA ILE A 242 11.92 -44.90 11.80
C ILE A 242 10.71 -44.85 10.87
N ARG A 243 10.88 -45.24 9.60
CA ARG A 243 9.86 -45.15 8.55
C ARG A 243 9.11 -46.47 8.30
N ARG A 244 9.41 -47.53 9.06
CA ARG A 244 8.85 -48.89 8.85
C ARG A 244 7.43 -49.09 9.36
N PHE A 245 6.90 -48.18 10.17
CA PHE A 245 5.65 -48.37 10.91
C PHE A 245 4.40 -48.03 10.10
N THR A 246 3.33 -48.73 10.42
CA THR A 246 1.95 -48.56 9.93
C THR A 246 0.98 -48.46 11.11
N MET A 247 -0.29 -48.16 10.85
CA MET A 247 -1.32 -48.10 11.91
C MET A 247 -1.49 -49.42 12.66
N ALA A 248 -1.12 -50.57 12.06
CA ALA A 248 -1.15 -51.86 12.73
C ALA A 248 -0.05 -52.02 13.80
N ASP A 249 0.96 -51.16 13.77
CA ASP A 249 2.08 -51.18 14.73
C ASP A 249 1.85 -50.24 15.92
N LEU A 250 0.79 -49.41 15.91
CA LEU A 250 0.49 -48.44 16.97
C LEU A 250 0.34 -49.16 18.32
N SER A 251 1.02 -48.66 19.35
CA SER A 251 0.95 -49.24 20.69
C SER A 251 -0.46 -49.09 21.29
N THR A 252 -0.91 -50.15 21.97
CA THR A 252 -2.17 -50.14 22.72
C THR A 252 -2.04 -49.25 23.95
N PHE A 253 -3.02 -48.38 24.18
CA PHE A 253 -3.08 -47.55 25.39
C PHE A 253 -3.93 -48.21 26.47
N LYS A 254 -3.63 -47.94 27.73
CA LYS A 254 -4.45 -48.38 28.86
C LYS A 254 -5.79 -47.65 28.84
N GLU A 255 -6.91 -48.37 29.01
CA GLU A 255 -8.27 -47.82 28.95
C GLU A 255 -8.44 -46.60 29.87
N GLU A 256 -7.87 -46.63 31.08
CA GLU A 256 -7.96 -45.53 32.04
C GLU A 256 -7.20 -44.25 31.62
N GLN A 257 -6.31 -44.32 30.63
CA GLN A 257 -5.55 -43.17 30.13
C GLN A 257 -6.08 -42.62 28.80
N GLU A 258 -7.04 -43.29 28.14
CA GLU A 258 -7.56 -42.86 26.85
C GLU A 258 -8.06 -41.42 26.88
N VAL A 259 -8.84 -41.04 27.90
CA VAL A 259 -9.37 -39.67 28.06
C VAL A 259 -8.26 -38.63 28.18
N VAL A 260 -7.17 -38.94 28.88
CA VAL A 260 -6.03 -38.03 29.07
C VAL A 260 -5.27 -37.85 27.75
N ILE A 261 -5.04 -38.96 27.04
CA ILE A 261 -4.37 -38.97 25.75
C ILE A 261 -5.21 -38.22 24.71
N GLU A 262 -6.50 -38.51 24.59
CA GLU A 262 -7.41 -37.82 23.68
C GLU A 262 -7.46 -36.32 23.94
N ALA A 263 -7.56 -35.90 25.21
CA ALA A 263 -7.58 -34.49 25.58
C ALA A 263 -6.25 -33.80 25.23
N TYR A 264 -5.11 -34.47 25.46
CA TYR A 264 -3.80 -33.91 25.11
C TYR A 264 -3.63 -33.82 23.59
N VAL A 265 -3.97 -34.88 22.86
CA VAL A 265 -3.90 -34.93 21.39
C VAL A 265 -4.77 -33.84 20.77
N GLN A 266 -6.00 -33.64 21.25
CA GLN A 266 -6.87 -32.56 20.78
C GLN A 266 -6.25 -31.18 21.01
N ASN A 267 -5.69 -30.92 22.19
CA ASN A 267 -5.02 -29.64 22.47
C ASN A 267 -3.77 -29.46 21.60
N TYR A 268 -2.97 -30.50 21.45
CA TYR A 268 -1.80 -30.52 20.59
C TYR A 268 -2.16 -30.23 19.13
N ASP A 269 -3.19 -30.89 18.59
CA ASP A 269 -3.65 -30.68 17.22
C ASP A 269 -4.20 -29.26 17.02
N LEU A 270 -4.86 -28.69 18.03
CA LEU A 270 -5.31 -27.29 18.01
C LEU A 270 -4.12 -26.32 18.00
N GLU A 271 -3.12 -26.52 18.86
CA GLU A 271 -1.91 -25.71 18.93
C GLU A 271 -1.04 -25.89 17.66
N LYS A 272 -0.99 -27.10 17.12
CA LYS A 272 -0.31 -27.43 15.86
C LYS A 272 -1.02 -26.81 14.66
N ALA A 273 -2.35 -26.88 14.57
CA ALA A 273 -3.10 -26.18 13.53
C ALA A 273 -2.93 -24.65 13.61
N GLN A 274 -2.84 -24.09 14.82
CA GLN A 274 -2.53 -22.67 15.03
C GLN A 274 -1.09 -22.33 14.64
N SER A 275 -0.13 -23.21 14.95
CA SER A 275 1.29 -23.00 14.69
C SER A 275 1.76 -23.40 13.28
N GLU A 276 1.07 -24.28 12.55
CA GLU A 276 1.30 -24.59 11.13
C GLU A 276 0.79 -23.46 10.23
N ASN A 277 -0.26 -22.76 10.65
CA ASN A 277 -0.63 -21.44 10.14
C ASN A 277 0.43 -20.35 10.43
N ILE A 278 1.35 -20.60 11.38
CA ILE A 278 2.49 -19.74 11.71
C ILE A 278 3.81 -20.26 11.06
N HIS A 279 4.00 -21.56 10.85
CA HIS A 279 5.26 -22.17 10.40
C HIS A 279 5.43 -22.22 8.87
N THR A 280 4.38 -22.00 8.09
CA THR A 280 4.50 -21.54 6.69
C THR A 280 5.14 -20.14 6.56
N LYS A 281 5.46 -19.47 7.69
CA LYS A 281 6.14 -18.16 7.75
C LYS A 281 7.67 -18.26 7.98
N GLN A 282 8.27 -19.46 8.01
CA GLN A 282 9.71 -19.65 8.29
C GLN A 282 10.55 -20.29 7.17
N TYR A 283 10.20 -20.07 5.90
CA TYR A 283 11.16 -20.26 4.79
C TYR A 283 11.89 -18.95 4.50
N HIS A 284 13.04 -18.73 5.15
CA HIS A 284 13.99 -17.70 4.73
C HIS A 284 14.78 -18.21 3.51
N GLY A 285 14.47 -17.67 2.34
CA GLY A 285 15.43 -17.53 1.26
C GLY A 285 16.10 -16.17 1.39
N ASP A 286 17.42 -16.17 1.56
CA ASP A 286 18.26 -14.98 1.50
C ASP A 286 17.90 -14.11 0.29
N SER A 287 17.36 -12.92 0.54
CA SER A 287 17.35 -11.83 -0.42
C SER A 287 17.77 -10.56 0.30
N LYS A 288 18.99 -10.11 0.02
CA LYS A 288 19.41 -8.74 0.26
C LYS A 288 18.61 -7.83 -0.67
N THR A 289 17.45 -7.32 -0.24
CA THR A 289 16.89 -6.06 -0.72
C THR A 289 15.76 -5.52 0.19
N LEU A 290 15.90 -4.24 0.59
CA LEU A 290 14.88 -3.24 0.96
C LEU A 290 13.88 -3.54 2.11
N GLY A 291 14.18 -3.00 3.29
CA GLY A 291 13.48 -1.79 3.75
C GLY A 291 12.14 -1.86 4.47
N ILE A 292 11.38 -2.97 4.48
CA ILE A 292 10.11 -3.06 5.23
C ILE A 292 10.01 -4.38 6.01
N GLU A 293 9.97 -4.30 7.35
CA GLU A 293 9.44 -5.37 8.22
C GLU A 293 7.89 -5.34 8.23
N THR A 294 7.22 -5.37 7.07
CA THR A 294 5.80 -5.71 7.03
C THR A 294 5.75 -7.18 7.41
N ASN A 295 5.01 -7.52 8.47
CA ASN A 295 4.82 -8.91 8.84
C ASN A 295 4.05 -9.62 7.71
N ILE A 296 4.78 -10.22 6.77
CA ILE A 296 4.22 -11.03 5.67
C ILE A 296 3.26 -12.08 6.22
N GLY A 297 3.51 -12.54 7.44
CA GLY A 297 2.60 -13.41 8.16
C GLY A 297 1.23 -12.79 8.41
N THR A 298 1.17 -11.53 8.83
CA THR A 298 -0.07 -10.77 9.04
C THR A 298 -0.78 -10.55 7.72
N VAL A 299 -0.05 -10.18 6.66
CA VAL A 299 -0.60 -10.04 5.29
C VAL A 299 -1.29 -11.32 4.84
N LYS A 300 -0.64 -12.48 5.00
CA LYS A 300 -1.25 -13.80 4.69
C LYS A 300 -2.51 -14.07 5.50
N SER A 301 -2.50 -13.77 6.80
CA SER A 301 -3.66 -13.93 7.67
C SER A 301 -4.81 -13.01 7.24
N LEU A 302 -4.54 -11.77 6.84
CA LEU A 302 -5.55 -10.84 6.31
C LEU A 302 -6.16 -11.35 5.01
N VAL A 303 -5.36 -11.86 4.07
CA VAL A 303 -5.87 -12.48 2.84
C VAL A 303 -6.78 -13.68 3.15
N SER A 304 -6.43 -14.45 4.20
CA SER A 304 -7.18 -15.65 4.55
C SER A 304 -8.62 -15.39 4.98
N ILE A 305 -8.92 -14.19 5.50
CA ILE A 305 -10.25 -13.79 5.97
C ILE A 305 -11.05 -12.95 4.96
N LEU A 306 -10.47 -12.64 3.79
CA LEU A 306 -11.18 -11.96 2.73
C LEU A 306 -12.35 -12.81 2.22
N ASP A 307 -13.42 -12.13 1.81
CA ASP A 307 -14.61 -12.77 1.27
C ASP A 307 -14.26 -13.54 -0.01
N LYS A 308 -14.63 -14.83 -0.05
CA LYS A 308 -14.44 -15.71 -1.21
C LYS A 308 -15.10 -15.17 -2.48
N GLU A 309 -16.14 -14.35 -2.38
CA GLU A 309 -16.78 -13.73 -3.55
C GLU A 309 -15.84 -12.77 -4.29
N ARG A 310 -14.78 -12.25 -3.63
CA ARG A 310 -13.74 -11.46 -4.30
C ARG A 310 -12.94 -12.27 -5.32
N ALA A 311 -12.81 -13.59 -5.14
CA ALA A 311 -12.13 -14.46 -6.10
C ALA A 311 -12.98 -14.73 -7.37
N LYS A 312 -14.31 -14.55 -7.30
CA LYS A 312 -15.21 -14.77 -8.44
C LYS A 312 -15.27 -13.56 -9.37
N ASN A 313 -15.24 -12.35 -8.81
CA ASN A 313 -15.26 -11.13 -9.60
C ASN A 313 -13.85 -10.83 -10.13
N TYR A 314 -13.67 -10.87 -11.46
CA TYR A 314 -12.38 -10.65 -12.11
C TYR A 314 -11.68 -9.36 -11.64
N ASN A 315 -12.42 -8.25 -11.49
CA ASN A 315 -11.85 -6.97 -11.07
C ASN A 315 -11.35 -7.02 -9.61
N ASN A 316 -12.14 -7.58 -8.70
CA ASN A 316 -11.72 -7.73 -7.30
C ASN A 316 -10.53 -8.69 -7.17
N TRP A 317 -10.55 -9.78 -7.93
CA TRP A 317 -9.50 -10.79 -7.95
C TRP A 317 -8.17 -10.23 -8.47
N ILE A 318 -8.20 -9.50 -9.60
CA ILE A 318 -6.99 -8.92 -10.17
C ILE A 318 -6.46 -7.79 -9.28
N GLU A 319 -7.33 -6.96 -8.69
CA GLU A 319 -6.93 -5.92 -7.74
C GLU A 319 -6.25 -6.51 -6.50
N LEU A 320 -6.73 -7.63 -5.96
CA LEU A 320 -6.02 -8.33 -4.89
C LEU A 320 -4.61 -8.78 -5.33
N GLY A 321 -4.48 -9.30 -6.55
CA GLY A 321 -3.18 -9.65 -7.13
C GLY A 321 -2.22 -8.44 -7.18
N TRP A 322 -2.69 -7.31 -7.71
CA TRP A 322 -1.93 -6.05 -7.73
C TRP A 322 -1.55 -5.58 -6.32
N CYS A 323 -2.47 -5.65 -5.37
CA CYS A 323 -2.24 -5.30 -3.97
C CYS A 323 -1.11 -6.14 -3.36
N LEU A 324 -1.18 -7.47 -3.51
CA LEU A 324 -0.18 -8.38 -2.97
C LEU A 324 1.18 -8.23 -3.67
N HIS A 325 1.19 -8.04 -4.99
CA HIS A 325 2.41 -7.78 -5.75
C HIS A 325 3.12 -6.51 -5.26
N ASN A 326 2.37 -5.44 -5.02
CA ASN A 326 2.92 -4.18 -4.52
C ASN A 326 3.42 -4.27 -3.08
N ILE A 327 2.88 -5.19 -2.26
CA ILE A 327 3.35 -5.44 -0.90
C ILE A 327 4.65 -6.26 -0.93
N SER A 328 4.68 -7.37 -1.67
CA SER A 328 5.87 -8.21 -1.80
C SER A 328 5.73 -9.26 -2.90
N ASP A 329 6.81 -9.45 -3.68
CA ASP A 329 6.92 -10.52 -4.68
C ASP A 329 6.71 -11.94 -4.10
N CYS A 330 6.96 -12.15 -2.80
CA CYS A 330 6.80 -13.45 -2.16
C CYS A 330 5.33 -13.86 -1.91
N LEU A 331 4.37 -12.97 -2.20
CA LEU A 331 2.94 -13.19 -1.94
C LEU A 331 2.19 -13.81 -3.13
N LEU A 332 2.88 -14.15 -4.24
CA LEU A 332 2.26 -14.83 -5.37
C LEU A 332 1.56 -16.13 -4.96
N GLU A 333 2.20 -16.95 -4.11
CA GLU A 333 1.60 -18.21 -3.66
C GLU A 333 0.32 -17.96 -2.85
N THR A 334 0.32 -16.93 -2.00
CA THR A 334 -0.86 -16.53 -1.24
C THR A 334 -2.01 -16.07 -2.13
N TRP A 335 -1.72 -15.40 -3.25
CA TRP A 335 -2.73 -15.07 -4.24
C TRP A 335 -3.27 -16.32 -4.96
N ILE A 336 -2.41 -17.30 -5.27
CA ILE A 336 -2.81 -18.59 -5.86
C ILE A 336 -3.75 -19.36 -4.92
N GLU A 337 -3.35 -19.51 -3.65
CA GLU A 337 -4.16 -20.17 -2.61
C GLU A 337 -5.52 -19.50 -2.43
N PHE A 338 -5.57 -18.16 -2.43
CA PHE A 338 -6.83 -17.42 -2.38
C PHE A 338 -7.69 -17.68 -3.63
N SER A 339 -7.07 -17.71 -4.80
CA SER A 339 -7.74 -17.93 -6.09
C SER A 339 -8.37 -19.32 -6.20
N GLN A 340 -7.73 -20.33 -5.62
CA GLN A 340 -8.23 -21.71 -5.56
C GLN A 340 -9.53 -21.87 -4.77
N ARG A 341 -9.91 -20.88 -3.96
CA ARG A 341 -11.20 -20.87 -3.25
C ARG A 341 -12.41 -20.69 -4.18
N CYS A 342 -12.16 -20.35 -5.45
CA CYS A 342 -13.18 -20.27 -6.49
C CYS A 342 -13.21 -21.58 -7.31
N PRO A 343 -14.25 -22.43 -7.17
CA PRO A 343 -14.30 -23.74 -7.82
C PRO A 343 -14.20 -23.69 -9.35
N ASP A 344 -14.72 -22.63 -9.97
CA ASP A 344 -14.75 -22.48 -11.43
C ASP A 344 -13.35 -22.32 -12.07
N TYR A 345 -12.34 -21.95 -11.27
CA TYR A 345 -10.99 -21.64 -11.76
C TYR A 345 -9.87 -22.33 -10.96
N GLU A 346 -10.20 -23.21 -10.01
CA GLU A 346 -9.25 -23.87 -9.10
C GLU A 346 -8.09 -24.55 -9.85
N SER A 347 -8.40 -25.33 -10.89
CA SER A 347 -7.40 -26.05 -11.69
C SER A 347 -6.51 -25.15 -12.55
N THR A 348 -6.94 -23.92 -12.84
CA THR A 348 -6.22 -22.94 -13.67
C THR A 348 -5.62 -21.79 -12.86
N ALA A 349 -5.93 -21.69 -11.56
CA ALA A 349 -5.59 -20.57 -10.70
C ALA A 349 -4.08 -20.28 -10.70
N SER A 350 -3.25 -21.32 -10.57
CA SER A 350 -1.79 -21.17 -10.58
C SER A 350 -1.28 -20.58 -11.90
N GLU A 351 -1.71 -21.12 -13.04
CA GLU A 351 -1.27 -20.62 -14.36
C GLU A 351 -1.73 -19.17 -14.58
N CYS A 352 -2.99 -18.87 -14.26
CA CYS A 352 -3.55 -17.52 -14.38
C CYS A 352 -2.78 -16.51 -13.51
N CYS A 353 -2.55 -16.82 -12.23
CA CYS A 353 -1.85 -15.91 -11.32
C CYS A 353 -0.42 -15.65 -11.82
N HIS A 354 0.34 -16.69 -12.20
CA HIS A 354 1.69 -16.52 -12.74
C HIS A 354 1.73 -15.65 -14.00
N LYS A 355 0.75 -15.83 -14.90
CA LYS A 355 0.63 -15.04 -16.13
C LYS A 355 0.46 -13.56 -15.83
N TYR A 356 -0.48 -13.20 -14.93
CA TYR A 356 -0.76 -11.81 -14.63
C TYR A 356 0.32 -11.17 -13.74
N TRP A 357 0.85 -11.89 -12.75
CA TRP A 357 1.87 -11.37 -11.81
C TRP A 357 3.09 -10.81 -12.54
N ARG A 358 3.55 -11.49 -13.60
CA ARG A 358 4.69 -11.03 -14.43
C ARG A 358 4.45 -9.73 -15.20
N THR A 359 3.19 -9.34 -15.35
CA THR A 359 2.78 -8.12 -16.06
C THR A 359 2.37 -6.99 -15.11
N MET A 360 2.31 -7.28 -13.80
CA MET A 360 1.98 -6.30 -12.78
C MET A 360 3.11 -5.28 -12.61
N ARG A 361 2.76 -4.12 -12.09
CA ARG A 361 3.60 -2.93 -11.88
C ARG A 361 3.36 -2.44 -10.47
N ASN A 362 4.39 -1.81 -9.89
CA ASN A 362 4.34 -1.34 -8.51
C ASN A 362 3.58 -0.01 -8.40
N SER A 363 2.24 -0.03 -8.40
CA SER A 363 1.44 1.18 -8.20
C SER A 363 0.02 0.96 -7.64
N GLY A 364 -0.45 1.93 -6.87
CA GLY A 364 -1.87 2.21 -6.57
C GLY A 364 -2.57 1.36 -5.51
N LEU A 365 -2.04 0.19 -5.15
CA LEU A 365 -2.62 -0.70 -4.13
C LEU A 365 -1.55 -1.16 -3.16
N GLY A 366 -1.88 -1.33 -1.88
CA GLY A 366 -0.88 -1.69 -0.87
C GLY A 366 -1.49 -2.27 0.40
N VAL A 367 -0.68 -2.33 1.45
CA VAL A 367 -1.04 -2.94 2.73
C VAL A 367 -2.25 -2.24 3.37
N GLY A 368 -2.36 -0.92 3.26
CA GLY A 368 -3.49 -0.19 3.83
C GLY A 368 -4.81 -0.54 3.16
N THR A 369 -4.82 -0.68 1.82
CA THR A 369 -5.99 -1.20 1.10
C THR A 369 -6.36 -2.62 1.57
N LEU A 370 -5.38 -3.51 1.80
CA LEU A 370 -5.66 -4.86 2.30
C LEU A 370 -6.30 -4.84 3.69
N HIS A 371 -5.82 -3.99 4.60
CA HIS A 371 -6.44 -3.81 5.92
C HIS A 371 -7.89 -3.30 5.81
N LEU A 372 -8.17 -2.35 4.91
CA LEU A 372 -9.53 -1.86 4.67
C LEU A 372 -10.45 -2.98 4.18
N TRP A 373 -10.01 -3.79 3.21
CA TRP A 373 -10.80 -4.92 2.71
C TRP A 373 -11.03 -5.99 3.78
N ALA A 374 -9.99 -6.41 4.50
CA ALA A 374 -10.09 -7.43 5.53
C ALA A 374 -11.03 -7.00 6.69
N LYS A 375 -10.92 -5.74 7.12
CA LYS A 375 -11.79 -5.16 8.15
C LYS A 375 -13.25 -5.10 7.69
N LYS A 376 -13.50 -4.84 6.40
CA LYS A 376 -14.86 -4.77 5.83
C LYS A 376 -15.48 -6.16 5.67
N ASP A 377 -14.71 -7.12 5.15
CA ASP A 377 -15.19 -8.46 4.86
C ASP A 377 -15.43 -9.29 6.13
N ASN A 378 -14.54 -9.16 7.12
CA ASN A 378 -14.66 -9.87 8.39
C ASN A 378 -14.10 -9.04 9.55
N PRO A 379 -14.89 -8.09 10.10
CA PRO A 379 -14.44 -7.19 11.16
C PRO A 379 -13.95 -7.91 12.43
N GLN A 380 -14.59 -9.04 12.78
CA GLN A 380 -14.26 -9.80 13.99
C GLN A 380 -12.92 -10.53 13.83
N ALA A 381 -12.76 -11.32 12.76
CA ALA A 381 -11.51 -12.05 12.53
C ALA A 381 -10.34 -11.08 12.27
N TYR A 382 -10.61 -9.93 11.64
CA TYR A 382 -9.63 -8.85 11.51
C TYR A 382 -9.14 -8.38 12.88
N ALA A 383 -10.06 -8.06 13.80
CA ALA A 383 -9.68 -7.62 15.15
C ALA A 383 -8.86 -8.69 15.89
N GLU A 384 -9.20 -9.97 15.74
CA GLU A 384 -8.47 -11.10 16.33
C GLU A 384 -7.06 -11.24 15.76
N ILE A 385 -6.88 -11.13 14.43
CA ILE A 385 -5.57 -11.18 13.77
C ILE A 385 -4.68 -10.03 14.26
N ILE A 386 -5.20 -8.80 14.24
CA ILE A 386 -4.44 -7.62 14.68
C ILE A 386 -4.08 -7.75 16.16
N GLN A 387 -5.00 -8.21 17.01
CA GLN A 387 -4.70 -8.43 18.42
C GLN A 387 -3.63 -9.51 18.62
N SER A 388 -3.70 -10.63 17.88
CA SER A 388 -2.71 -11.70 17.99
C SER A 388 -1.32 -11.27 17.52
N ASP A 389 -1.24 -10.45 16.47
CA ASP A 389 0.01 -9.91 15.97
C ASP A 389 0.61 -8.92 16.99
N LEU A 390 -0.23 -8.03 17.53
CA LEU A 390 0.17 -7.11 18.61
C LEU A 390 0.65 -7.85 19.86
N ASP A 391 -0.07 -8.88 20.30
CA ASP A 391 0.34 -9.75 21.41
C ASP A 391 1.75 -10.31 21.16
N PHE A 392 2.01 -10.84 19.96
CA PHE A 392 3.31 -11.37 19.56
C PHE A 392 4.41 -10.30 19.62
N HIS A 393 4.17 -9.12 19.05
CA HIS A 393 5.13 -8.03 19.04
C HIS A 393 5.42 -7.49 20.46
N ILE A 394 4.40 -7.30 21.28
CA ILE A 394 4.53 -6.91 22.69
C ILE A 394 5.37 -7.95 23.45
N CYS A 395 5.08 -9.24 23.27
CA CYS A 395 5.84 -10.31 23.92
C CYS A 395 7.27 -10.44 23.41
N LYS A 396 7.53 -10.21 22.12
CA LYS A 396 8.89 -10.23 21.54
C LYS A 396 9.76 -9.16 22.19
N ILE A 397 9.23 -7.95 22.35
CA ILE A 397 9.92 -6.82 23.00
C ILE A 397 10.25 -7.15 24.46
N VAL A 398 9.27 -7.69 25.19
CA VAL A 398 9.45 -8.03 26.60
C VAL A 398 10.41 -9.21 26.79
N ASN A 399 10.41 -10.21 25.88
CA ASN A 399 11.28 -11.39 25.97
C ASN A 399 12.73 -11.14 25.49
N HIS A 400 12.96 -10.19 24.58
CA HIS A 400 14.32 -9.79 24.18
C HIS A 400 15.14 -9.28 25.39
N ASN A 401 14.47 -8.94 26.49
CA ASN A 401 15.04 -8.50 27.75
C ASN A 401 15.54 -9.63 28.66
N SER A 402 15.14 -10.90 28.45
CA SER A 402 15.48 -12.02 29.35
C SER A 402 16.64 -12.91 28.83
N ASN A 403 17.02 -12.81 27.55
CA ASN A 403 17.98 -13.72 26.89
C ASN A 403 19.39 -13.15 26.66
N ASN A 404 19.66 -11.90 27.05
CA ASN A 404 21.01 -11.33 26.93
C ASN A 404 21.80 -11.56 28.22
N ASP A 405 22.89 -12.34 28.12
CA ASP A 405 23.95 -12.59 29.11
C ASP A 405 23.55 -12.91 30.55
N LYS A 406 23.88 -14.13 30.99
CA LYS A 406 23.83 -14.58 32.40
C LYS A 406 24.65 -13.69 33.36
N ASP A 407 25.52 -12.82 32.84
CA ASP A 407 26.30 -11.80 33.56
C ASP A 407 25.57 -10.44 33.72
N SER A 408 24.36 -10.28 33.19
CA SER A 408 23.66 -8.98 33.09
C SER A 408 22.32 -8.87 33.84
N LYS A 409 22.10 -9.69 34.88
CA LYS A 409 20.89 -9.64 35.74
C LYS A 409 20.57 -8.26 36.35
N ASP A 410 21.45 -7.27 36.23
CA ASP A 410 21.29 -5.90 36.73
C ASP A 410 21.12 -4.80 35.64
N LYS A 411 21.16 -5.11 34.33
CA LYS A 411 20.91 -4.09 33.30
C LYS A 411 19.41 -3.85 33.10
N LYS A 412 18.84 -2.96 33.92
CA LYS A 412 17.52 -2.38 33.65
C LYS A 412 17.51 -1.73 32.27
N GLN A 413 16.50 -2.06 31.47
CA GLN A 413 16.24 -1.42 30.19
C GLN A 413 16.20 0.11 30.38
N SER A 414 16.89 0.84 29.52
CA SER A 414 16.84 2.29 29.54
C SER A 414 15.45 2.78 29.15
N ASN A 415 15.05 3.95 29.66
CA ASN A 415 13.76 4.52 29.30
C ASN A 415 13.63 4.75 27.78
N ASP A 416 14.74 5.04 27.11
CA ASP A 416 14.78 5.31 25.66
C ASP A 416 14.55 4.03 24.84
N GLU A 417 15.12 2.90 25.26
CA GLU A 417 14.84 1.59 24.64
C GLU A 417 13.36 1.17 24.80
N ILE A 418 12.75 1.47 25.95
CA ILE A 418 11.31 1.21 26.15
C ILE A 418 10.49 2.07 25.18
N ILE A 419 10.81 3.36 25.06
CA ILE A 419 10.12 4.28 24.16
C ILE A 419 10.22 3.79 22.70
N TYR A 420 11.44 3.48 22.24
CA TYR A 420 11.68 2.98 20.88
C TYR A 420 10.83 1.74 20.56
N ASN A 421 10.78 0.78 21.49
CA ASN A 421 10.04 -0.45 21.32
C ASN A 421 8.52 -0.23 21.37
N VAL A 422 8.02 0.65 22.24
CA VAL A 422 6.60 1.03 22.30
C VAL A 422 6.15 1.67 20.99
N VAL A 423 6.98 2.54 20.40
CA VAL A 423 6.71 3.12 19.08
C VAL A 423 6.69 2.05 18.00
N SER A 424 7.58 1.06 18.07
CA SER A 424 7.57 -0.08 17.13
C SER A 424 6.25 -0.86 17.19
N VAL A 425 5.68 -1.09 18.38
CA VAL A 425 4.34 -1.70 18.52
C VAL A 425 3.24 -0.79 17.96
N LEU A 426 3.30 0.51 18.27
CA LEU A 426 2.34 1.49 17.76
C LEU A 426 2.30 1.47 16.23
N LYS A 427 3.46 1.44 15.58
CA LYS A 427 3.59 1.37 14.12
C LYS A 427 2.87 0.17 13.54
N GLN A 428 3.09 -1.03 14.08
CA GLN A 428 2.41 -2.25 13.62
C GLN A 428 0.87 -2.10 13.67
N LYS A 429 0.35 -1.30 14.60
CA LYS A 429 -1.09 -1.05 14.73
C LYS A 429 -1.63 -0.01 13.73
N VAL A 430 -0.88 1.07 13.48
CA VAL A 430 -1.45 2.29 12.85
C VAL A 430 -0.72 2.81 11.61
N GLU A 431 0.45 2.27 11.26
CA GLU A 431 1.29 2.76 10.15
C GLU A 431 0.56 2.91 8.80
N PRO A 432 -0.37 2.02 8.40
CA PRO A 432 -1.08 2.21 7.13
C PRO A 432 -1.99 3.46 7.07
N PHE A 433 -2.37 4.01 8.22
CA PHE A 433 -3.38 5.06 8.33
C PHE A 433 -2.85 6.38 8.90
N PHE A 434 -1.58 6.43 9.32
CA PHE A 434 -0.96 7.63 9.87
C PHE A 434 0.35 7.93 9.15
N VAL A 435 0.54 9.21 8.78
CA VAL A 435 1.77 9.68 8.15
C VAL A 435 2.29 10.92 8.86
N CYS A 436 3.56 10.91 9.23
CA CYS A 436 4.28 12.11 9.66
C CYS A 436 4.87 12.79 8.41
N SER A 437 4.36 13.96 8.02
CA SER A 437 4.90 14.70 6.86
C SER A 437 6.08 15.58 7.22
N ASN A 438 6.24 15.93 8.51
CA ASN A 438 7.37 16.69 9.02
C ASN A 438 7.59 16.37 10.50
N TYR A 439 8.70 15.69 10.82
CA TYR A 439 8.99 15.25 12.19
C TYR A 439 9.37 16.42 13.12
N GLU A 440 10.11 17.42 12.64
CA GLU A 440 10.52 18.59 13.43
C GLU A 440 9.32 19.40 13.94
N ARG A 441 8.34 19.59 13.06
CA ARG A 441 7.09 20.32 13.35
C ARG A 441 5.98 19.41 13.87
N ARG A 442 6.19 18.09 13.85
CA ARG A 442 5.19 17.06 14.19
C ARG A 442 3.88 17.25 13.39
N GLU A 443 4.03 17.46 12.08
CA GLU A 443 2.87 17.55 11.18
C GLU A 443 2.39 16.14 10.82
N TRP A 444 1.20 15.78 11.30
CA TRP A 444 0.60 14.45 11.13
C TRP A 444 -0.63 14.49 10.25
N TRP A 445 -0.77 13.42 9.47
CA TRP A 445 -1.92 13.12 8.64
C TRP A 445 -2.51 11.78 9.05
N GLU A 446 -3.84 11.71 9.09
CA GLU A 446 -4.60 10.51 9.41
C GLU A 446 -5.57 10.22 8.26
N PHE A 447 -5.63 8.97 7.82
CA PHE A 447 -6.64 8.53 6.89
C PHE A 447 -7.93 8.20 7.64
N ASP A 448 -8.98 8.99 7.43
CA ASP A 448 -10.26 8.86 8.17
C ASP A 448 -11.19 7.75 7.63
N GLY A 449 -10.70 6.95 6.68
CA GLY A 449 -11.48 5.97 5.92
C GLY A 449 -11.87 6.46 4.54
N ASN A 450 -11.75 7.76 4.26
CA ASN A 450 -12.06 8.37 2.97
C ASN A 450 -10.96 9.32 2.47
N LEU A 451 -10.46 10.19 3.36
CA LEU A 451 -9.52 11.26 3.05
C LEU A 451 -8.35 11.24 4.02
N TRP A 452 -7.21 11.77 3.57
CA TRP A 452 -6.14 12.18 4.45
C TRP A 452 -6.48 13.52 5.08
N VAL A 453 -6.68 13.51 6.40
CA VAL A 453 -6.99 14.69 7.20
C VAL A 453 -5.75 15.09 7.98
N LYS A 454 -5.42 16.37 7.93
CA LYS A 454 -4.31 16.91 8.72
C LYS A 454 -4.79 17.11 10.15
N GLY A 455 -4.15 16.46 11.12
CA GLY A 455 -4.49 16.58 12.53
C GLY A 455 -3.92 17.83 13.18
N ASP A 456 -4.69 18.46 14.08
CA ASP A 456 -4.21 19.56 14.95
C ASP A 456 -3.35 18.99 16.09
N GLY A 457 -2.06 18.78 15.84
CA GLY A 457 -1.14 18.32 16.87
C GLY A 457 -1.48 16.92 17.37
N ASP A 458 -1.34 15.93 16.47
CA ASP A 458 -1.25 14.50 16.81
C ASP A 458 -2.43 13.94 17.65
N ILE A 459 -3.63 14.55 17.58
CA ILE A 459 -4.81 14.14 18.38
C ILE A 459 -5.19 12.67 18.16
N GLY A 460 -5.25 12.21 16.89
CA GLY A 460 -5.56 10.81 16.57
C GLY A 460 -4.57 9.84 17.24
N LEU A 461 -3.27 10.10 17.09
CA LEU A 461 -2.22 9.32 17.75
C LEU A 461 -2.26 9.40 19.28
N LYS A 462 -2.63 10.55 19.86
CA LYS A 462 -2.80 10.69 21.31
C LYS A 462 -3.93 9.82 21.84
N LEU A 463 -5.03 9.69 21.10
CA LEU A 463 -6.14 8.80 21.44
C LEU A 463 -5.70 7.34 21.35
N GLU A 464 -5.05 6.96 20.24
CA GLU A 464 -4.49 5.61 20.06
C GLU A 464 -3.49 5.24 21.17
N LEU A 465 -2.55 6.12 21.49
CA LEU A 465 -1.57 5.90 22.55
C LEU A 465 -2.18 5.86 23.95
N GLY A 466 -3.08 6.80 24.25
CA GLY A 466 -3.60 7.02 25.58
C GLY A 466 -4.68 6.04 26.01
N GLN A 467 -5.47 5.54 25.07
CA GLN A 467 -6.61 4.67 25.37
C GLN A 467 -6.39 3.25 24.83
N ASN A 468 -6.09 3.12 23.53
CA ASN A 468 -6.07 1.82 22.87
C ASN A 468 -4.78 1.03 23.18
N LEU A 469 -3.61 1.63 22.94
CA LEU A 469 -2.33 0.96 23.17
C LEU A 469 -2.13 0.63 24.65
N HIS A 470 -2.55 1.52 25.55
CA HIS A 470 -2.56 1.22 26.98
C HIS A 470 -3.37 -0.06 27.29
N GLN A 471 -4.57 -0.18 26.72
CA GLN A 471 -5.44 -1.33 26.92
C GLN A 471 -4.84 -2.61 26.30
N ASP A 472 -4.17 -2.52 25.16
CA ASP A 472 -3.50 -3.66 24.51
C ASP A 472 -2.41 -4.26 25.43
N PHE A 473 -1.53 -3.41 25.99
CA PHE A 473 -0.53 -3.87 26.95
C PHE A 473 -1.18 -4.42 28.23
N MET A 474 -2.29 -3.84 28.69
CA MET A 474 -3.04 -4.36 29.84
C MET A 474 -3.62 -5.77 29.55
N ASN A 475 -4.16 -5.99 28.36
CA ASN A 475 -4.73 -7.28 27.95
C ASN A 475 -3.65 -8.38 27.92
N VAL A 476 -2.50 -8.10 27.31
CA VAL A 476 -1.35 -9.02 27.28
C VAL A 476 -0.87 -9.31 28.70
N SER A 477 -0.74 -8.29 29.55
CA SER A 477 -0.35 -8.49 30.94
C SER A 477 -1.31 -9.42 31.69
N GLN A 478 -2.61 -9.21 31.57
CA GLN A 478 -3.63 -10.02 32.22
C GLN A 478 -3.62 -11.46 31.71
N LYS A 479 -3.50 -11.66 30.39
CA LYS A 479 -3.37 -12.98 29.75
C LYS A 479 -2.21 -13.77 30.33
N TYR A 480 -1.01 -13.18 30.36
CA TYR A 480 0.20 -13.86 30.85
C TYR A 480 0.21 -14.08 32.36
N ARG A 481 -0.37 -13.18 33.15
CA ARG A 481 -0.57 -13.41 34.59
C ARG A 481 -1.54 -14.56 34.87
N ARG A 482 -2.61 -14.68 34.08
CA ARG A 482 -3.54 -15.81 34.16
C ARG A 482 -2.85 -17.12 33.80
N LEU A 483 -2.05 -17.13 32.73
CA LEU A 483 -1.26 -18.29 32.33
C LEU A 483 -0.24 -18.70 33.40
N ALA A 484 0.42 -17.72 34.05
CA ALA A 484 1.30 -17.99 35.17
C ALA A 484 0.53 -18.67 36.31
N GLU A 485 -0.62 -18.16 36.73
CA GLU A 485 -1.39 -18.76 37.82
C GLU A 485 -1.86 -20.19 37.48
N LEU A 486 -2.27 -20.45 36.23
CA LEU A 486 -2.64 -21.79 35.76
C LEU A 486 -1.47 -22.78 35.77
N ARG A 487 -0.24 -22.28 35.64
CA ARG A 487 1.00 -23.09 35.57
C ARG A 487 1.83 -23.03 36.84
N LYS A 488 1.22 -22.65 37.96
CA LYS A 488 1.86 -22.57 39.27
C LYS A 488 2.48 -23.93 39.64
N GLY A 489 3.78 -23.92 39.94
CA GLY A 489 4.55 -25.14 40.22
C GLY A 489 5.22 -25.77 39.01
N GLN A 490 4.97 -25.28 37.79
CA GLN A 490 5.69 -25.69 36.57
C GLN A 490 6.91 -24.78 36.30
N PRO A 491 7.96 -25.27 35.59
CA PRO A 491 9.14 -24.46 35.24
C PRO A 491 8.82 -23.19 34.45
N SER A 492 7.72 -23.20 33.68
CA SER A 492 7.28 -22.07 32.86
C SER A 492 6.59 -20.94 33.66
N TYR A 493 6.28 -21.15 34.94
CA TYR A 493 5.63 -20.19 35.82
C TYR A 493 6.35 -18.83 35.86
N GLU A 494 7.65 -18.85 36.15
CA GLU A 494 8.44 -17.63 36.36
C GLU A 494 8.50 -16.79 35.09
N ARG A 495 8.68 -17.43 33.94
CA ARG A 495 8.69 -16.78 32.62
C ARG A 495 7.37 -16.07 32.32
N TYR A 496 6.22 -16.76 32.49
CA TYR A 496 4.93 -16.14 32.21
C TYR A 496 4.60 -15.01 33.19
N LEU A 497 5.01 -15.16 34.46
CA LEU A 497 4.85 -14.12 35.46
C LEU A 497 5.70 -12.88 35.14
N GLU A 498 6.94 -13.08 34.71
CA GLU A 498 7.86 -12.02 34.28
C GLU A 498 7.29 -11.22 33.11
N ILE A 499 6.87 -11.90 32.03
CA ILE A 499 6.21 -11.27 30.88
C ILE A 499 5.01 -10.45 31.35
N GLY A 500 4.12 -11.06 32.14
CA GLY A 500 2.93 -10.39 32.65
C GLY A 500 3.24 -9.13 33.48
N ASN A 501 4.35 -9.13 34.22
CA ASN A 501 4.77 -8.00 35.05
C ASN A 501 5.46 -6.89 34.26
N GLU A 502 6.36 -7.22 33.33
CA GLU A 502 7.03 -6.21 32.50
C GLU A 502 6.02 -5.50 31.58
N THR A 503 5.11 -6.25 30.95
CA THR A 503 4.05 -5.63 30.14
C THR A 503 3.17 -4.69 30.98
N PHE A 504 2.86 -5.06 32.23
CA PHE A 504 2.10 -4.19 33.14
C PHE A 504 2.84 -2.88 33.45
N LYS A 505 4.16 -2.94 33.65
CA LYS A 505 4.97 -1.74 33.92
C LYS A 505 4.91 -0.77 32.73
N ILE A 506 5.05 -1.27 31.51
CA ILE A 506 4.93 -0.45 30.30
C ILE A 506 3.52 0.14 30.17
N ALA A 507 2.48 -0.66 30.42
CA ALA A 507 1.10 -0.17 30.46
C ALA A 507 0.92 1.00 31.44
N LYS A 508 1.57 0.94 32.62
CA LYS A 508 1.57 2.04 33.60
C LYS A 508 2.34 3.27 33.12
N LEU A 509 3.46 3.09 32.44
CA LEU A 509 4.21 4.21 31.83
C LEU A 509 3.37 4.95 30.79
N LEU A 510 2.59 4.24 29.97
CA LEU A 510 1.68 4.84 28.98
C LEU A 510 0.61 5.77 29.59
N GLN A 511 0.28 5.64 30.87
CA GLN A 511 -0.63 6.57 31.55
C GLN A 511 0.03 7.94 31.84
N SER A 512 1.36 7.98 31.93
CA SER A 512 2.12 9.21 32.16
C SER A 512 2.06 10.14 30.95
N SER A 513 1.64 11.39 31.16
CA SER A 513 1.65 12.42 30.11
C SER A 513 3.06 12.72 29.61
N ARG A 514 4.06 12.69 30.51
CA ARG A 514 5.47 12.87 30.17
C ARG A 514 5.96 11.75 29.25
N PHE A 515 5.66 10.50 29.59
CA PHE A 515 6.10 9.35 28.80
C PHE A 515 5.43 9.35 27.42
N ARG A 516 4.11 9.59 27.34
CA ARG A 516 3.40 9.71 26.06
C ARG A 516 3.98 10.79 25.16
N LYS A 517 4.40 11.93 25.73
CA LYS A 517 5.07 12.99 24.96
C LYS A 517 6.37 12.50 24.32
N GLN A 518 7.18 11.73 25.06
CA GLN A 518 8.43 11.16 24.54
C GLN A 518 8.16 10.11 23.46
N VAL A 519 7.14 9.26 23.65
CA VAL A 519 6.69 8.29 22.64
C VAL A 519 6.23 8.97 21.36
N LEU A 520 5.51 10.09 21.45
CA LEU A 520 5.08 10.88 20.28
C LEU A 520 6.24 11.56 19.55
N GLU A 521 7.26 12.00 20.28
CA GLU A 521 8.49 12.56 19.71
C GLU A 521 9.26 11.49 18.93
N GLU A 522 9.49 10.33 19.53
CA GLU A 522 10.11 9.18 18.85
C GLU A 522 9.25 8.68 17.67
N ALA A 523 7.92 8.64 17.80
CA ALA A 523 7.02 8.25 16.73
C ALA A 523 7.12 9.19 15.52
N ALA A 524 7.25 10.49 15.74
CA ALA A 524 7.40 11.45 14.65
C ALA A 524 8.63 11.15 13.80
N GLU A 525 9.76 10.77 14.43
CA GLU A 525 10.97 10.37 13.73
C GLU A 525 10.79 9.00 13.06
N GLN A 526 10.36 7.97 13.80
CA GLN A 526 10.28 6.61 13.25
C GLN A 526 9.29 6.47 12.08
N PHE A 527 8.14 7.16 12.11
CA PHE A 527 7.18 7.14 11.00
C PHE A 527 7.66 7.97 9.80
N TYR A 528 8.38 9.06 10.06
CA TYR A 528 8.94 9.88 8.98
C TYR A 528 10.05 9.11 8.24
N TRP A 529 10.97 8.48 8.99
CA TRP A 529 12.11 7.77 8.41
C TRP A 529 11.82 6.35 7.93
N SER A 530 10.77 5.68 8.43
CA SER A 530 10.40 4.35 7.92
C SER A 530 9.64 4.38 6.61
N ARG A 531 9.25 5.57 6.16
CA ARG A 531 8.50 5.68 4.93
C ARG A 531 9.40 5.31 3.78
N GLU A 532 9.10 4.18 3.16
CA GLU A 532 9.76 3.84 1.92
C GLU A 532 9.48 4.90 0.86
N ARG A 533 10.45 5.05 -0.02
CA ARG A 533 10.26 5.74 -1.29
C ARG A 533 9.20 4.94 -2.05
N SER A 534 7.98 5.46 -2.11
CA SER A 534 6.91 4.82 -2.86
C SER A 534 7.41 4.54 -4.27
N VAL A 535 7.44 3.29 -4.74
CA VAL A 535 7.93 2.98 -6.09
C VAL A 535 7.12 3.73 -7.18
N ALA A 536 5.86 4.09 -6.86
CA ALA A 536 4.99 4.89 -7.71
C ALA A 536 5.34 6.39 -7.76
N PHE A 537 6.10 6.91 -6.79
CA PHE A 537 6.46 8.33 -6.68
C PHE A 537 7.98 8.45 -6.42
N ASP A 538 8.74 9.18 -7.25
CA ASP A 538 10.20 9.34 -7.08
C ASP A 538 10.61 10.16 -5.82
N THR A 539 9.70 10.31 -4.86
CA THR A 539 9.81 11.09 -3.63
C THR A 539 9.30 10.32 -2.41
N ASP A 540 9.97 10.54 -1.29
CA ASP A 540 9.63 10.07 0.06
C ASP A 540 8.93 11.16 0.90
N LYS A 541 8.60 12.32 0.31
CA LYS A 541 7.88 13.41 0.99
C LYS A 541 6.37 13.33 0.79
N PHE A 542 5.59 13.45 1.86
CA PHE A 542 4.13 13.30 1.79
C PHE A 542 3.45 14.41 1.02
N ASP A 543 3.88 15.64 1.31
CA ASP A 543 3.28 16.84 0.73
C ASP A 543 3.48 16.91 -0.79
N GLU A 544 4.50 16.23 -1.33
CA GLU A 544 4.75 16.11 -2.77
C GLU A 544 3.89 15.04 -3.45
N ILE A 545 3.28 14.12 -2.70
CA ILE A 545 2.41 13.04 -3.21
C ILE A 545 0.92 13.41 -3.05
N LEU A 546 0.57 14.13 -1.98
CA LEU A 546 -0.80 14.47 -1.64
C LEU A 546 -1.49 15.27 -2.76
N ASN A 547 -2.70 14.84 -3.15
CA ASN A 547 -3.52 15.41 -4.23
C ASN A 547 -2.83 15.47 -5.60
N THR A 548 -1.85 14.61 -5.86
CA THR A 548 -1.18 14.56 -7.18
C THR A 548 -1.92 13.71 -8.20
N ASN A 549 -2.81 12.80 -7.78
CA ASN A 549 -3.62 12.05 -8.71
C ASN A 549 -4.68 12.98 -9.35
N LYS A 550 -4.48 13.25 -10.63
CA LYS A 550 -5.24 14.26 -11.40
C LYS A 550 -6.64 13.81 -11.81
N THR A 551 -6.90 12.50 -11.83
CA THR A 551 -8.15 11.93 -12.36
C THR A 551 -9.10 11.44 -11.26
N LEU A 552 -8.66 11.42 -10.02
CA LEU A 552 -9.49 11.04 -8.88
C LEU A 552 -10.17 12.26 -8.27
N VAL A 553 -11.46 12.09 -7.99
CA VAL A 553 -12.30 13.08 -7.32
C VAL A 553 -12.99 12.41 -6.14
N ALA A 554 -12.59 12.76 -4.91
CA ALA A 554 -13.17 12.16 -3.72
C ALA A 554 -14.50 12.83 -3.36
N LEU A 555 -15.51 11.99 -3.11
CA LEU A 555 -16.80 12.32 -2.53
C LEU A 555 -16.79 11.92 -1.05
N LYS A 556 -17.89 12.12 -0.32
CA LYS A 556 -18.01 11.75 1.11
C LYS A 556 -18.03 10.24 1.35
N ASN A 557 -18.43 9.46 0.35
CA ASN A 557 -18.65 8.02 0.46
C ASN A 557 -17.71 7.19 -0.42
N GLY A 558 -16.68 7.80 -1.03
CA GLY A 558 -15.79 7.12 -1.95
C GLY A 558 -15.08 8.07 -2.92
N VAL A 559 -14.48 7.51 -3.96
CA VAL A 559 -13.77 8.24 -5.01
C VAL A 559 -14.39 7.91 -6.36
N TYR A 560 -14.62 8.95 -7.17
CA TYR A 560 -14.93 8.80 -8.59
C TYR A 560 -13.62 8.84 -9.39
N ASP A 561 -13.35 7.78 -10.15
CA ASP A 561 -12.22 7.68 -11.07
C ASP A 561 -12.68 8.15 -12.45
N LEU A 562 -12.29 9.37 -12.84
CA LEU A 562 -12.69 9.96 -14.12
C LEU A 562 -12.12 9.19 -15.30
N GLU A 563 -10.95 8.59 -15.18
CA GLU A 563 -10.30 7.88 -16.28
C GLU A 563 -11.02 6.56 -16.57
N LYS A 564 -11.45 5.85 -15.53
CA LYS A 564 -12.22 4.61 -15.65
C LYS A 564 -13.72 4.83 -15.80
N GLY A 565 -14.22 6.01 -15.42
CA GLY A 565 -15.65 6.32 -15.40
C GLY A 565 -16.42 5.51 -14.36
N ILE A 566 -15.81 5.21 -13.20
CA ILE A 566 -16.42 4.41 -12.14
C ILE A 566 -16.31 5.08 -10.77
N PHE A 567 -17.32 4.90 -9.95
CA PHE A 567 -17.27 5.19 -8.52
C PHE A 567 -16.80 3.95 -7.74
N ARG A 568 -15.87 4.14 -6.79
CA ARG A 568 -15.33 3.08 -5.94
C ARG A 568 -15.06 3.58 -4.52
N GLU A 569 -14.80 2.64 -3.62
CA GLU A 569 -14.33 2.99 -2.28
C GLU A 569 -12.95 3.66 -2.32
N SER A 570 -12.76 4.57 -1.36
CA SER A 570 -11.51 5.29 -1.16
C SER A 570 -10.45 4.39 -0.57
N ARG A 571 -9.20 4.70 -0.89
CA ARG A 571 -8.02 3.96 -0.43
C ARG A 571 -7.03 4.95 0.16
N CYS A 572 -6.31 4.56 1.21
CA CYS A 572 -5.24 5.40 1.75
C CYS A 572 -4.15 5.68 0.70
N GLU A 573 -3.92 4.75 -0.23
CA GLU A 573 -3.00 4.90 -1.35
C GLU A 573 -3.51 5.86 -2.45
N ASP A 574 -4.73 6.40 -2.35
CA ASP A 574 -5.22 7.45 -3.26
C ASP A 574 -4.56 8.82 -2.97
N TYR A 575 -4.06 9.01 -1.74
CA TYR A 575 -3.41 10.25 -1.29
C TYR A 575 -4.24 11.52 -1.55
N ILE A 576 -5.54 11.47 -1.25
CA ILE A 576 -6.46 12.60 -1.43
C ILE A 576 -6.80 13.23 -0.08
N SER A 577 -6.73 14.56 0.02
CA SER A 577 -7.22 15.34 1.17
C SER A 577 -8.33 16.33 0.81
N LEU A 578 -8.66 16.44 -0.49
CA LEU A 578 -9.77 17.26 -0.98
C LEU A 578 -11.01 16.40 -1.19
N SER A 579 -12.20 16.96 -0.95
CA SER A 579 -13.48 16.32 -1.23
C SER A 579 -14.49 17.29 -1.85
N THR A 580 -15.42 16.74 -2.62
CA THR A 580 -16.61 17.44 -3.09
C THR A 580 -17.54 17.85 -1.96
N GLY A 581 -17.50 17.18 -0.80
CA GLY A 581 -18.47 17.37 0.27
C GLY A 581 -19.88 16.83 -0.04
N THR A 582 -20.06 16.19 -1.20
CA THR A 582 -21.29 15.52 -1.65
C THR A 582 -21.11 13.99 -1.62
N GLU A 583 -22.19 13.23 -1.74
CA GLU A 583 -22.13 11.76 -1.86
C GLU A 583 -22.43 11.36 -3.30
N TRP A 584 -21.78 10.30 -3.77
CA TRP A 584 -22.12 9.68 -5.04
C TRP A 584 -23.49 9.03 -4.97
N GLN A 585 -24.27 9.26 -6.03
CA GLN A 585 -25.55 8.62 -6.27
C GLN A 585 -25.72 8.49 -7.79
N GLU A 586 -26.19 7.33 -8.25
CA GLU A 586 -26.56 7.13 -9.65
C GLU A 586 -27.92 7.77 -9.92
N TYR A 587 -28.06 8.43 -11.07
CA TYR A 587 -29.30 9.03 -11.54
C TYR A 587 -29.62 8.56 -12.96
N HIS A 588 -30.84 8.84 -13.40
CA HIS A 588 -31.28 8.67 -14.77
C HIS A 588 -31.72 10.01 -15.38
N TRP A 589 -31.59 10.15 -16.69
CA TRP A 589 -31.94 11.38 -17.41
C TRP A 589 -33.41 11.80 -17.26
N ASN A 590 -34.30 10.86 -16.94
CA ASN A 590 -35.73 11.07 -16.70
C ASN A 590 -36.09 11.23 -15.22
N ASP A 591 -35.11 11.30 -14.32
CA ASP A 591 -35.39 11.60 -12.92
C ASP A 591 -35.90 13.04 -12.80
N PRO A 592 -37.01 13.31 -12.07
CA PRO A 592 -37.59 14.65 -11.99
C PRO A 592 -36.61 15.73 -11.52
N ILE A 593 -35.68 15.38 -10.63
CA ILE A 593 -34.64 16.30 -10.14
C ILE A 593 -33.60 16.63 -11.22
N ILE A 594 -33.31 15.71 -12.14
CA ILE A 594 -32.44 15.93 -13.29
C ILE A 594 -33.16 16.79 -14.32
N GLU A 595 -34.45 16.55 -14.57
CA GLU A 595 -35.25 17.38 -15.48
C GLU A 595 -35.35 18.84 -14.98
N ASP A 596 -35.59 19.05 -13.69
CA ASP A 596 -35.63 20.38 -13.04
C ASP A 596 -34.27 21.10 -13.13
N LEU A 597 -33.18 20.38 -12.83
CA LEU A 597 -31.81 20.88 -13.01
C LEU A 597 -31.51 21.27 -14.46
N MET A 598 -31.89 20.41 -15.41
CA MET A 598 -31.69 20.67 -16.83
C MET A 598 -32.53 21.86 -17.31
N GLU A 599 -33.70 22.09 -16.74
CA GLU A 599 -34.52 23.26 -17.02
C GLU A 599 -33.84 24.55 -16.55
N PHE A 600 -33.29 24.57 -15.32
CA PHE A 600 -32.45 25.67 -14.87
C PHE A 600 -31.27 25.93 -15.82
N LEU A 601 -30.56 24.89 -16.25
CA LEU A 601 -29.43 25.00 -17.18
C LEU A 601 -29.86 25.54 -18.55
N LYS A 602 -31.04 25.15 -19.07
CA LYS A 602 -31.62 25.70 -20.29
C LYS A 602 -31.95 27.18 -20.13
N GLN A 603 -32.46 27.61 -18.97
CA GLN A 603 -32.80 29.01 -18.76
C GLN A 603 -31.56 29.91 -18.72
N ILE A 604 -30.47 29.50 -18.06
CA ILE A 604 -29.24 30.33 -17.99
C ILE A 604 -28.42 30.28 -19.29
N LEU A 605 -28.52 29.18 -20.06
CA LEU A 605 -27.85 28.98 -21.35
C LEU A 605 -28.86 28.41 -22.37
N PRO A 606 -29.70 29.27 -22.99
CA PRO A 606 -30.81 28.82 -23.85
C PRO A 606 -30.37 28.03 -25.07
N LYS A 607 -29.28 28.48 -25.72
CA LYS A 607 -28.73 27.83 -26.89
C LYS A 607 -28.06 26.51 -26.52
N LYS A 608 -28.54 25.43 -27.12
CA LYS A 608 -28.14 24.06 -26.79
C LYS A 608 -26.65 23.84 -27.01
N GLU A 609 -26.10 24.34 -28.10
CA GLU A 609 -24.70 24.17 -28.48
C GLU A 609 -23.76 24.81 -27.45
N VAL A 610 -24.10 26.01 -26.98
CA VAL A 610 -23.36 26.72 -25.93
C VAL A 610 -23.52 26.01 -24.59
N ARG A 611 -24.73 25.59 -24.24
CA ARG A 611 -24.99 24.85 -22.98
C ARG A 611 -24.21 23.54 -22.93
N ASP A 612 -24.28 22.73 -23.98
CA ASP A 612 -23.58 21.45 -24.07
C ASP A 612 -22.05 21.65 -24.02
N TYR A 613 -21.54 22.71 -24.66
CA TYR A 613 -20.12 23.11 -24.58
C TYR A 613 -19.74 23.48 -23.14
N VAL A 614 -20.48 24.36 -22.47
CA VAL A 614 -20.19 24.78 -21.10
C VAL A 614 -20.25 23.60 -20.13
N LEU A 615 -21.22 22.69 -20.26
CA LEU A 615 -21.30 21.50 -19.42
C LEU A 615 -20.10 20.57 -19.61
N ARG A 616 -19.60 20.41 -20.85
CA ARG A 616 -18.34 19.69 -21.10
C ARG A 616 -17.14 20.43 -20.54
N VAL A 617 -17.06 21.76 -20.66
CA VAL A 617 -16.01 22.56 -20.04
C VAL A 617 -15.97 22.31 -18.53
N LEU A 618 -17.09 22.49 -17.84
CA LEU A 618 -17.22 22.24 -16.40
C LEU A 618 -16.86 20.79 -16.05
N ALA A 619 -17.32 19.82 -16.83
CA ALA A 619 -17.01 18.42 -16.61
C ALA A 619 -15.50 18.14 -16.72
N THR A 620 -14.84 18.66 -17.76
CA THR A 620 -13.39 18.52 -17.94
C THR A 620 -12.58 19.26 -16.90
N SER A 621 -13.12 20.32 -16.29
CA SER A 621 -12.47 21.01 -15.18
C SER A 621 -12.29 20.13 -13.95
N MET A 622 -13.02 19.02 -13.81
CA MET A 622 -12.79 18.04 -12.74
C MET A 622 -11.48 17.26 -12.91
N ASP A 623 -10.92 17.19 -14.12
CA ASP A 623 -9.66 16.52 -14.44
C ASP A 623 -8.47 17.51 -14.35
N GLY A 624 -7.49 17.19 -13.51
CA GLY A 624 -6.30 18.01 -13.29
C GLY A 624 -5.18 17.93 -14.35
N ARG A 625 -5.38 17.22 -15.46
CA ARG A 625 -4.40 17.05 -16.55
C ARG A 625 -4.48 18.14 -17.62
N SER A 626 -5.40 19.10 -17.51
CA SER A 626 -5.65 20.14 -18.52
C SER A 626 -6.01 19.58 -19.91
N ILE A 627 -6.83 18.52 -19.95
CA ILE A 627 -7.22 17.80 -21.18
C ILE A 627 -8.06 18.66 -22.16
N ALA A 628 -8.70 19.71 -21.66
CA ALA A 628 -9.48 20.64 -22.45
C ALA A 628 -8.66 21.84 -22.96
N GLY A 629 -7.34 21.83 -22.77
CA GLY A 629 -6.44 22.92 -23.14
C GLY A 629 -6.20 23.94 -22.02
N GLU A 630 -5.32 24.89 -22.29
CA GLU A 630 -4.87 25.95 -21.37
C GLU A 630 -5.86 27.13 -21.31
N HIS A 631 -7.16 26.85 -21.37
CA HIS A 631 -8.18 27.89 -21.54
C HIS A 631 -8.50 28.64 -20.23
N VAL A 632 -8.82 29.93 -20.40
CA VAL A 632 -9.40 30.81 -19.39
C VAL A 632 -10.79 31.21 -19.89
N TYR A 633 -11.83 30.80 -19.18
CA TYR A 633 -13.21 31.01 -19.57
C TYR A 633 -13.76 32.31 -18.98
N MET A 634 -14.11 33.24 -19.84
CA MET A 634 -14.71 34.53 -19.49
C MET A 634 -16.23 34.41 -19.59
N PHE A 635 -16.91 34.31 -18.45
CA PHE A 635 -18.37 34.35 -18.40
C PHE A 635 -18.82 35.81 -18.36
N LEU A 636 -19.34 36.27 -19.50
CA LEU A 636 -19.77 37.65 -19.73
C LEU A 636 -21.29 37.76 -19.63
N GLY A 637 -21.77 38.80 -18.97
CA GLY A 637 -23.13 39.31 -19.16
C GLY A 637 -23.53 40.23 -18.03
N PHE A 638 -24.75 40.77 -18.06
CA PHE A 638 -25.22 41.76 -17.07
C PHE A 638 -25.64 41.11 -15.75
N GLY A 639 -25.86 41.89 -14.69
CA GLY A 639 -26.33 41.34 -13.40
C GLY A 639 -27.65 40.57 -13.53
N GLY A 640 -27.81 39.47 -12.79
CA GLY A 640 -29.07 38.70 -12.77
C GLY A 640 -29.30 37.76 -13.97
N ASN A 641 -28.24 37.14 -14.50
CA ASN A 641 -28.27 36.24 -15.66
C ASN A 641 -27.79 34.79 -15.38
N GLY A 642 -27.59 34.44 -14.12
CA GLY A 642 -27.27 33.06 -13.73
C GLY A 642 -25.78 32.67 -13.70
N LYS A 643 -24.85 33.54 -14.15
CA LYS A 643 -23.38 33.26 -14.13
C LYS A 643 -22.88 32.81 -12.76
N SER A 644 -23.11 33.63 -11.74
CA SER A 644 -22.66 33.35 -10.37
C SER A 644 -23.39 32.16 -9.76
N LYS A 645 -24.63 31.89 -10.20
CA LYS A 645 -25.43 30.76 -9.71
C LYS A 645 -24.99 29.43 -10.31
N LEU A 646 -24.52 29.42 -11.57
CA LEU A 646 -23.87 28.24 -12.16
C LEU A 646 -22.53 27.92 -11.48
N ILE A 647 -21.72 28.94 -11.21
CA ILE A 647 -20.48 28.76 -10.46
C ILE A 647 -20.77 28.26 -9.04
N GLU A 648 -21.76 28.85 -8.36
CA GLU A 648 -22.18 28.41 -7.03
C GLU A 648 -22.69 26.96 -7.02
N LEU A 649 -23.44 26.53 -8.05
CA LEU A 649 -23.85 25.14 -8.22
C LEU A 649 -22.64 24.20 -8.34
N TYR A 650 -21.64 24.59 -9.14
CA TYR A 650 -20.41 23.83 -9.28
C TYR A 650 -19.62 23.79 -7.96
N GLU A 651 -19.55 24.90 -7.23
CA GLU A 651 -18.92 24.96 -5.90
C GLU A 651 -19.62 24.02 -4.90
N TYR A 652 -20.95 23.90 -4.93
CA TYR A 652 -21.66 22.91 -4.12
C TYR A 652 -21.40 21.47 -4.57
N ALA A 653 -21.27 21.22 -5.88
CA ALA A 653 -21.05 19.89 -6.43
C ALA A 653 -19.61 19.37 -6.28
N CYS A 654 -18.62 20.27 -6.34
CA CYS A 654 -17.19 19.94 -6.32
C CYS A 654 -16.44 20.43 -5.06
N GLY A 655 -17.10 21.17 -4.18
CA GLY A 655 -16.63 21.48 -2.83
C GLY A 655 -15.21 22.05 -2.75
N SER A 656 -14.36 21.38 -1.97
CA SER A 656 -12.99 21.84 -1.71
C SER A 656 -12.06 21.77 -2.92
N TYR A 657 -12.49 21.19 -4.05
CA TYR A 657 -11.75 21.29 -5.31
C TYR A 657 -11.86 22.66 -5.98
N CYS A 658 -12.76 23.53 -5.52
CA CYS A 658 -12.90 24.90 -5.99
C CYS A 658 -12.07 25.87 -5.13
N ALA A 659 -11.56 26.94 -5.74
CA ALA A 659 -10.95 28.06 -5.05
C ALA A 659 -11.30 29.39 -5.71
N LYS A 660 -11.30 30.45 -4.92
CA LYS A 660 -11.44 31.83 -5.41
C LYS A 660 -10.09 32.52 -5.37
N LEU A 661 -9.75 33.22 -6.45
CA LEU A 661 -8.56 34.06 -6.52
C LEU A 661 -8.98 35.52 -6.78
N PRO A 662 -8.42 36.49 -6.06
CA PRO A 662 -8.67 37.90 -6.35
C PRO A 662 -8.24 38.25 -7.77
N ILE A 663 -9.04 39.06 -8.48
CA ILE A 663 -8.71 39.49 -9.84
C ILE A 663 -7.38 40.25 -9.92
N ALA A 664 -7.01 40.92 -8.82
CA ALA A 664 -5.72 41.60 -8.64
C ALA A 664 -4.50 40.66 -8.83
N SER A 665 -4.66 39.34 -8.68
CA SER A 665 -3.60 38.38 -9.01
C SER A 665 -3.31 38.30 -10.51
N LEU A 666 -4.28 38.66 -11.36
CA LEU A 666 -4.12 38.77 -12.81
C LEU A 666 -4.05 40.21 -13.33
N THR A 667 -4.42 41.23 -12.55
CA THR A 667 -4.43 42.64 -13.02
C THR A 667 -3.45 43.54 -12.28
N GLY A 668 -3.03 43.16 -11.07
CA GLY A 668 -2.09 43.90 -10.23
C GLY A 668 -0.62 43.76 -10.66
N LYS A 669 0.27 44.56 -10.08
CA LYS A 669 1.73 44.41 -10.31
C LYS A 669 2.23 43.09 -9.73
N ARG A 670 3.09 42.37 -10.47
CA ARG A 670 3.77 41.17 -9.97
C ARG A 670 4.42 41.46 -8.61
N ALA A 671 4.13 40.62 -7.62
CA ALA A 671 4.81 40.68 -6.34
C ALA A 671 6.31 40.42 -6.55
N SER A 672 7.17 40.99 -5.70
CA SER A 672 8.60 40.63 -5.73
C SER A 672 8.75 39.14 -5.48
N GLY A 673 9.64 38.44 -6.20
CA GLY A 673 9.81 36.98 -6.09
C GLY A 673 10.18 36.47 -4.68
N SER A 674 10.57 37.36 -3.76
CA SER A 674 10.81 37.04 -2.35
C SER A 674 9.59 37.14 -1.44
N ALA A 675 8.47 37.70 -1.91
CA ALA A 675 7.27 37.97 -1.10
C ALA A 675 6.45 36.69 -0.87
N PRO A 676 5.81 36.52 0.30
CA PRO A 676 4.88 35.43 0.55
C PRO A 676 3.64 35.51 -0.37
N GLN A 677 3.23 34.37 -0.92
CA GLN A 677 2.10 34.20 -1.84
C GLN A 677 1.10 33.13 -1.32
N PRO A 678 0.49 33.33 -0.14
CA PRO A 678 -0.47 32.36 0.44
C PRO A 678 -1.67 32.12 -0.48
N GLU A 679 -2.03 33.12 -1.30
CA GLU A 679 -3.16 33.05 -2.21
C GLU A 679 -2.98 32.06 -3.36
N ILE A 680 -1.74 31.88 -3.81
CA ILE A 680 -1.36 30.92 -4.84
C ILE A 680 -1.15 29.53 -4.21
N ALA A 681 -0.62 29.48 -2.98
CA ALA A 681 -0.39 28.22 -2.28
C ALA A 681 -1.69 27.44 -1.99
N ARG A 682 -2.83 28.13 -1.80
CA ARG A 682 -4.14 27.47 -1.66
C ARG A 682 -4.69 26.85 -2.95
N LEU A 683 -4.03 27.06 -4.09
CA LEU A 683 -4.44 26.51 -5.39
C LEU A 683 -3.93 25.07 -5.63
N VAL A 684 -3.06 24.56 -4.76
CA VAL A 684 -2.56 23.18 -4.83
C VAL A 684 -3.73 22.19 -4.79
N GLY A 685 -3.77 21.30 -5.78
CA GLY A 685 -4.80 20.27 -5.94
C GLY A 685 -6.18 20.77 -6.37
N LYS A 686 -6.39 22.09 -6.52
CA LYS A 686 -7.67 22.65 -6.97
C LYS A 686 -7.92 22.32 -8.44
N ARG A 687 -9.20 22.21 -8.81
CA ARG A 687 -9.73 21.84 -10.14
C ARG A 687 -10.42 23.01 -10.85
N MET A 688 -11.01 23.92 -10.06
CA MET A 688 -11.59 25.15 -10.57
C MET A 688 -11.04 26.34 -9.77
N VAL A 689 -10.60 27.37 -10.48
CA VAL A 689 -10.27 28.67 -9.90
C VAL A 689 -11.21 29.71 -10.48
N VAL A 690 -11.96 30.36 -9.60
CA VAL A 690 -12.90 31.42 -9.97
C VAL A 690 -12.31 32.77 -9.63
N MET A 691 -12.38 33.69 -10.58
CA MET A 691 -12.07 35.10 -10.40
C MET A 691 -13.35 35.90 -10.66
N GLN A 692 -13.64 36.85 -9.79
CA GLN A 692 -14.88 37.63 -9.89
C GLN A 692 -14.54 39.11 -10.08
N GLU A 693 -15.27 39.73 -11.02
CA GLU A 693 -15.45 41.18 -11.14
C GLU A 693 -14.15 42.00 -11.26
N PRO A 694 -13.47 41.94 -12.43
CA PRO A 694 -12.50 42.98 -12.78
C PRO A 694 -13.16 44.37 -12.74
N ASN A 695 -12.46 45.36 -12.18
CA ASN A 695 -12.93 46.74 -12.26
C ASN A 695 -12.86 47.23 -13.72
N GLU A 696 -13.71 48.21 -14.03
CA GLU A 696 -13.72 48.86 -15.33
C GLU A 696 -12.33 49.41 -15.70
N GLY A 697 -11.83 49.02 -16.87
CA GLY A 697 -10.53 49.45 -17.38
C GLY A 697 -9.31 48.68 -16.86
N GLU A 698 -9.47 47.62 -16.05
CA GLU A 698 -8.34 46.76 -15.66
C GLU A 698 -7.75 46.01 -16.87
N THR A 699 -6.43 45.84 -16.88
CA THR A 699 -5.68 45.12 -17.93
C THR A 699 -5.11 43.83 -17.36
N PHE A 700 -5.23 42.72 -18.09
CA PHE A 700 -4.57 41.48 -17.69
C PHE A 700 -3.05 41.54 -17.82
N GLN A 701 -2.36 41.06 -16.79
CA GLN A 701 -0.96 40.68 -16.78
C GLN A 701 -0.79 39.42 -17.61
N VAL A 702 -0.47 39.60 -18.90
CA VAL A 702 -0.20 38.52 -19.86
C VAL A 702 0.72 37.43 -19.29
N GLY A 703 1.80 37.81 -18.59
CA GLY A 703 2.74 36.86 -18.01
C GLY A 703 2.12 35.99 -16.92
N ALA A 704 1.38 36.59 -15.98
CA ALA A 704 0.72 35.87 -14.89
C ALA A 704 -0.43 34.99 -15.40
N LEU A 705 -1.19 35.48 -16.39
CA LEU A 705 -2.26 34.69 -17.02
C LEU A 705 -1.69 33.44 -17.67
N LYS A 706 -0.61 33.56 -18.45
CA LYS A 706 0.06 32.41 -19.10
C LYS A 706 0.65 31.44 -18.09
N GLU A 707 1.26 31.93 -17.01
CA GLU A 707 1.83 31.11 -15.94
C GLU A 707 0.73 30.31 -15.21
N LEU A 708 -0.39 30.93 -14.88
CA LEU A 708 -1.48 30.26 -14.16
C LEU A 708 -2.33 29.33 -15.04
N SER A 709 -2.42 29.60 -16.34
CA SER A 709 -3.20 28.78 -17.29
C SER A 709 -2.39 27.74 -18.06
N GLY A 710 -1.05 27.90 -18.13
CA GLY A 710 -0.18 27.13 -19.01
C GLY A 710 0.21 25.74 -18.52
N GLY A 711 -0.14 25.37 -17.28
CA GLY A 711 0.20 24.06 -16.71
C GLY A 711 1.68 23.87 -16.32
N ASP A 712 2.51 24.90 -16.55
CA ASP A 712 3.91 24.95 -16.13
C ASP A 712 4.03 24.92 -14.59
N THR A 713 5.16 24.42 -14.09
CA THR A 713 5.45 24.40 -12.64
C THR A 713 5.53 25.82 -12.08
N ILE A 714 4.78 26.07 -11.00
CA ILE A 714 4.77 27.33 -10.27
C ILE A 714 5.51 27.15 -8.94
N THR A 715 6.55 27.95 -8.72
CA THR A 715 7.21 28.06 -7.42
C THR A 715 6.46 29.05 -6.54
N VAL A 716 6.03 28.61 -5.36
CA VAL A 716 5.30 29.44 -4.41
C VAL A 716 6.03 29.47 -3.07
N ARG A 717 6.11 30.66 -2.47
CA ARG A 717 6.65 30.86 -1.12
C ARG A 717 5.54 31.19 -0.14
N THR A 718 5.42 30.47 0.96
CA THR A 718 4.49 30.80 2.04
C THR A 718 5.22 31.38 3.24
N LEU A 719 4.47 32.04 4.14
CA LEU A 719 5.05 32.65 5.34
C LEU A 719 5.63 31.54 6.26
N HIS A 720 6.90 31.67 6.66
CA HIS A 720 7.58 30.72 7.56
C HIS A 720 7.71 29.27 7.06
N LYS A 721 7.59 29.02 5.75
CA LYS A 721 7.92 27.73 5.13
C LYS A 721 8.92 27.94 3.99
N GLU A 722 9.63 26.87 3.64
CA GLU A 722 10.44 26.85 2.43
C GLU A 722 9.54 26.98 1.19
N PRO A 723 10.03 27.61 0.10
CA PRO A 723 9.32 27.59 -1.17
C PRO A 723 9.13 26.15 -1.65
N PHE A 724 8.01 25.89 -2.30
CA PHE A 724 7.73 24.60 -2.93
C PHE A 724 7.13 24.82 -4.31
N ASP A 725 7.24 23.77 -5.13
CA ASP A 725 6.79 23.78 -6.51
C ASP A 725 5.50 22.95 -6.65
N PHE A 726 4.56 23.43 -7.46
CA PHE A 726 3.42 22.62 -7.86
C PHE A 726 3.01 22.90 -9.31
N ASN A 727 2.41 21.91 -9.95
CA ASN A 727 1.81 22.08 -11.28
C ASN A 727 0.34 22.47 -11.13
N PRO A 728 -0.15 23.51 -11.83
CA PRO A 728 -1.56 23.84 -11.89
C PRO A 728 -2.39 22.63 -12.32
N GLN A 729 -3.46 22.35 -11.57
CA GLN A 729 -4.41 21.27 -11.85
C GLN A 729 -5.83 21.82 -12.06
N PHE A 730 -5.97 23.13 -12.26
CA PHE A 730 -7.25 23.84 -12.31
C PHE A 730 -7.51 24.49 -13.67
N THR A 731 -8.80 24.65 -13.98
CA THR A 731 -9.29 25.55 -15.03
C THR A 731 -9.69 26.90 -14.42
N ILE A 732 -9.38 28.00 -15.11
CA ILE A 732 -9.73 29.35 -14.64
C ILE A 732 -11.05 29.81 -15.26
N PHE A 733 -11.96 30.29 -14.41
CA PHE A 733 -13.20 30.93 -14.79
C PHE A 733 -13.24 32.36 -14.27
N CYS A 734 -13.45 33.32 -15.15
CA CYS A 734 -13.61 34.73 -14.80
C CYS A 734 -15.05 35.15 -15.06
N THR A 735 -15.79 35.48 -14.00
CA THR A 735 -17.14 36.04 -14.14
C THR A 735 -17.06 37.56 -14.17
N CYS A 736 -17.55 38.18 -15.23
CA CYS A 736 -17.44 39.62 -15.42
C CYS A 736 -18.66 40.22 -16.12
N ASN A 737 -18.91 41.49 -15.86
CA ASN A 737 -19.91 42.29 -16.58
C ASN A 737 -19.27 43.06 -17.74
N GLN A 738 -17.98 43.36 -17.61
CA GLN A 738 -17.14 43.98 -18.64
C GLN A 738 -15.84 43.18 -18.76
N LEU A 739 -15.35 43.01 -19.98
CA LEU A 739 -14.12 42.26 -20.23
C LEU A 739 -12.88 43.14 -19.96
N PRO A 740 -11.84 42.64 -19.26
CA PRO A 740 -10.58 43.35 -19.05
C PRO A 740 -9.85 43.70 -20.36
N LYS A 741 -8.90 44.62 -20.35
CA LYS A 741 -8.05 44.86 -21.53
C LYS A 741 -6.98 43.79 -21.69
N VAL A 742 -6.71 43.39 -22.92
CA VAL A 742 -5.67 42.42 -23.29
C VAL A 742 -4.94 42.95 -24.53
N PRO A 743 -3.59 42.94 -24.58
CA PRO A 743 -2.87 43.34 -25.78
C PRO A 743 -3.30 42.54 -27.02
N ALA A 744 -3.79 43.22 -28.06
CA ALA A 744 -4.36 42.59 -29.26
C ALA A 744 -3.36 41.75 -30.06
N ASP A 745 -2.07 42.06 -29.98
CA ASP A 745 -1.00 41.40 -30.71
C ASP A 745 -0.44 40.15 -30.01
N ASP A 746 -0.84 39.88 -28.76
CA ASP A 746 -0.41 38.69 -28.02
C ASP A 746 -1.28 37.46 -28.34
N GLY A 747 -1.00 36.83 -29.48
CA GLY A 747 -1.70 35.61 -29.91
C GLY A 747 -1.61 34.45 -28.91
N GLY A 748 -0.57 34.42 -28.07
CA GLY A 748 -0.44 33.43 -26.99
C GLY A 748 -1.47 33.61 -25.87
N THR A 749 -1.96 34.82 -25.64
CA THR A 749 -3.02 35.11 -24.67
C THR A 749 -4.39 34.84 -25.28
N TRP A 750 -4.61 35.30 -26.51
CA TRP A 750 -5.89 35.11 -27.22
C TRP A 750 -6.23 33.64 -27.46
N ARG A 751 -5.25 32.78 -27.75
CA ARG A 751 -5.50 31.32 -27.88
C ARG A 751 -6.06 30.69 -26.59
N ARG A 752 -5.83 31.30 -25.42
CA ARG A 752 -6.28 30.80 -24.11
C ARG A 752 -7.63 31.35 -23.70
N LEU A 753 -8.02 32.54 -24.15
CA LEU A 753 -9.28 33.16 -23.75
C LEU A 753 -10.47 32.56 -24.51
N ARG A 754 -11.57 32.31 -23.81
CA ARG A 754 -12.88 31.95 -24.41
C ARG A 754 -14.01 32.73 -23.75
N VAL A 755 -14.78 33.47 -24.54
CA VAL A 755 -15.88 34.30 -24.05
C VAL A 755 -17.21 33.58 -24.22
N VAL A 756 -17.90 33.35 -23.10
CA VAL A 756 -19.24 32.76 -23.06
C VAL A 756 -20.23 33.83 -22.59
N LYS A 757 -21.17 34.20 -23.48
CA LYS A 757 -22.20 35.21 -23.20
C LYS A 757 -23.41 34.58 -22.50
N PHE A 758 -23.77 35.11 -21.33
CA PHE A 758 -24.99 34.78 -20.59
C PHE A 758 -26.04 35.85 -20.88
N ASN A 759 -26.86 35.58 -21.90
CA ASN A 759 -27.85 36.51 -22.45
C ASN A 759 -29.21 36.47 -21.75
N SER A 760 -29.40 35.55 -20.80
CA SER A 760 -30.64 35.40 -20.05
C SER A 760 -30.81 36.49 -19.00
N LYS A 761 -32.07 36.80 -18.66
CA LYS A 761 -32.41 37.81 -17.65
C LYS A 761 -33.55 37.29 -16.79
N PHE A 762 -33.36 37.29 -15.47
CA PHE A 762 -34.37 36.82 -14.52
C PHE A 762 -35.11 38.03 -13.92
N VAL A 763 -36.43 38.11 -14.14
CA VAL A 763 -37.30 39.24 -13.75
C VAL A 763 -38.59 38.75 -13.09
N GLU A 764 -39.27 39.60 -12.33
CA GLU A 764 -40.55 39.21 -11.69
C GLU A 764 -41.66 38.93 -12.71
N ASN A 765 -41.73 39.74 -13.78
CA ASN A 765 -42.74 39.65 -14.82
C ASN A 765 -42.04 39.59 -16.20
N PRO A 766 -41.71 38.40 -16.70
CA PRO A 766 -41.05 38.23 -18.00
C PRO A 766 -41.92 38.71 -19.15
N ASP A 767 -41.35 39.44 -20.11
CA ASP A 767 -42.07 39.79 -21.35
C ASP A 767 -42.16 38.55 -22.27
N PRO A 768 -43.36 38.09 -22.65
CA PRO A 768 -43.53 36.97 -23.59
C PRO A 768 -42.86 37.18 -24.97
N ASN A 769 -42.56 38.43 -25.34
CA ASN A 769 -41.86 38.76 -26.59
C ASN A 769 -40.32 38.70 -26.45
N CYS A 770 -39.80 38.60 -25.24
CA CYS A 770 -38.37 38.50 -24.95
C CYS A 770 -38.02 37.04 -24.60
N PRO A 771 -37.54 36.22 -25.55
CA PRO A 771 -37.39 34.77 -25.37
C PRO A 771 -36.35 34.34 -24.33
N ASN A 772 -35.52 35.28 -23.85
CA ASN A 772 -34.49 35.04 -22.84
C ASN A 772 -34.81 35.72 -21.49
N GLU A 773 -36.05 36.19 -21.29
CA GLU A 773 -36.54 36.63 -19.99
C GLU A 773 -37.26 35.49 -19.28
N PHE A 774 -36.87 35.22 -18.02
CA PHE A 774 -37.38 34.12 -17.21
C PHE A 774 -37.86 34.63 -15.85
N PRO A 775 -38.86 33.98 -15.23
CA PRO A 775 -39.32 34.38 -13.90
C PRO A 775 -38.25 34.14 -12.84
N ILE A 776 -38.18 35.02 -11.83
CA ILE A 776 -37.29 34.82 -10.68
C ILE A 776 -37.76 33.60 -9.87
N ASP A 777 -36.84 32.68 -9.60
CA ASP A 777 -37.04 31.58 -8.66
C ASP A 777 -36.51 31.98 -7.27
N TYR A 778 -37.43 32.26 -6.34
CA TYR A 778 -37.09 32.65 -4.97
C TYR A 778 -36.55 31.47 -4.12
N ASP A 779 -36.80 30.23 -4.53
CA ASP A 779 -36.31 29.02 -3.87
C ASP A 779 -34.98 28.53 -4.46
N LEU A 780 -34.43 29.24 -5.45
CA LEU A 780 -33.22 28.83 -6.18
C LEU A 780 -32.07 28.47 -5.24
N GLN A 781 -31.84 29.24 -4.18
CA GLN A 781 -30.74 28.98 -3.24
C GLN A 781 -30.85 27.60 -2.56
N LYS A 782 -32.07 27.16 -2.26
CA LYS A 782 -32.33 25.83 -1.71
C LYS A 782 -32.13 24.77 -2.78
N LYS A 783 -32.69 24.98 -3.97
CA LYS A 783 -32.56 24.08 -5.12
C LYS A 783 -31.10 23.85 -5.52
N LEU A 784 -30.25 24.87 -5.53
CA LEU A 784 -28.82 24.74 -5.84
C LEU A 784 -28.10 23.73 -4.93
N LYS A 785 -28.47 23.67 -3.64
CA LYS A 785 -27.91 22.69 -2.70
C LYS A 785 -28.44 21.28 -2.95
N GLU A 786 -29.72 21.17 -3.28
CA GLU A 786 -30.37 19.89 -3.63
C GLU A 786 -29.83 19.34 -4.95
N TRP A 787 -29.54 20.22 -5.91
CA TRP A 787 -29.00 19.87 -7.22
C TRP A 787 -27.49 19.54 -7.20
N ALA A 788 -26.78 19.74 -6.09
CA ALA A 788 -25.34 19.50 -6.04
C ALA A 788 -24.95 18.05 -6.40
N LYS A 789 -25.67 17.05 -5.84
CA LYS A 789 -25.46 15.63 -6.15
C LYS A 789 -25.81 15.27 -7.61
N PRO A 790 -27.02 15.58 -8.12
CA PRO A 790 -27.35 15.28 -9.52
C PRO A 790 -26.50 16.08 -10.51
N PHE A 791 -26.05 17.28 -10.16
CA PHE A 791 -25.15 18.06 -11.00
C PHE A 791 -23.76 17.40 -11.11
N PHE A 792 -23.21 16.87 -10.01
CA PHE A 792 -21.97 16.10 -10.08
C PHE A 792 -22.11 14.90 -11.02
N TRP A 793 -23.19 14.12 -10.89
CA TRP A 793 -23.50 13.01 -11.82
C TRP A 793 -23.64 13.49 -13.27
N LEU A 794 -24.33 14.61 -13.49
CA LEU A 794 -24.48 15.19 -14.83
C LEU A 794 -23.11 15.53 -15.43
N LEU A 795 -22.20 16.12 -14.64
CA LEU A 795 -20.83 16.40 -15.06
C LEU A 795 -20.08 15.12 -15.44
N THR A 796 -20.26 13.99 -14.74
CA THR A 796 -19.62 12.72 -15.13
C THR A 796 -20.15 12.21 -16.47
N GLN A 797 -21.44 12.39 -16.77
CA GLN A 797 -21.99 12.04 -18.08
C GLN A 797 -21.40 12.92 -19.20
N HIS A 798 -21.31 14.23 -18.96
CA HIS A 798 -20.70 15.16 -19.92
C HIS A 798 -19.19 14.93 -20.09
N TYR A 799 -18.50 14.42 -19.07
CA TYR A 799 -17.10 14.01 -19.16
C TYR A 799 -16.93 12.80 -20.10
N GLN A 800 -17.80 11.79 -20.02
CA GLN A 800 -17.78 10.66 -20.95
C GLN A 800 -18.05 11.10 -22.40
N ILE A 801 -19.03 11.99 -22.61
CA ILE A 801 -19.30 12.57 -23.93
C ILE A 801 -18.08 13.32 -24.48
N PHE A 802 -17.34 14.04 -23.62
CA PHE A 802 -16.10 14.68 -24.00
C PHE A 802 -15.03 13.68 -24.46
N GLN A 803 -14.87 12.55 -23.75
CA GLN A 803 -13.90 11.52 -24.14
C GLN A 803 -14.20 10.94 -25.54
N GLU A 804 -15.48 10.84 -25.91
CA GLU A 804 -15.89 10.32 -27.22
C GLU A 804 -15.79 11.35 -28.34
N LYS A 805 -16.23 12.60 -28.09
CA LYS A 805 -16.49 13.60 -29.13
C LYS A 805 -15.60 14.83 -29.06
N GLY A 806 -14.79 14.95 -28.02
CA GLY A 806 -14.07 16.17 -27.67
C GLY A 806 -15.02 17.30 -27.24
N ASN A 807 -14.51 18.54 -27.28
CA ASN A 807 -15.30 19.73 -26.97
C ASN A 807 -15.23 20.75 -28.11
N PRO A 808 -15.92 20.51 -29.25
CA PRO A 808 -15.94 21.48 -30.34
C PRO A 808 -16.52 22.82 -29.87
N GLU A 809 -15.83 23.90 -30.23
CA GLU A 809 -16.19 25.25 -29.78
C GLU A 809 -17.36 25.79 -30.62
N PRO A 810 -18.45 26.24 -29.99
CA PRO A 810 -19.58 26.82 -30.72
C PRO A 810 -19.17 28.11 -31.43
N GLU A 811 -19.76 28.36 -32.61
CA GLU A 811 -19.51 29.58 -33.40
C GLU A 811 -19.74 30.86 -32.59
N GLU A 812 -20.74 30.87 -31.70
CA GLU A 812 -21.04 32.03 -30.86
C GLU A 812 -19.95 32.33 -29.82
N VAL A 813 -19.29 31.29 -29.28
CA VAL A 813 -18.16 31.47 -28.34
C VAL A 813 -16.94 31.98 -29.10
N LEU A 814 -16.68 31.45 -30.29
CA LEU A 814 -15.59 31.91 -31.16
C LEU A 814 -15.81 33.36 -31.59
N CYS A 815 -17.02 33.69 -32.05
CA CYS A 815 -17.41 35.04 -32.45
C CYS A 815 -17.29 36.03 -31.29
N ALA A 816 -17.83 35.70 -30.11
CA ALA A 816 -17.68 36.55 -28.91
C ALA A 816 -16.22 36.76 -28.50
N THR A 817 -15.36 35.74 -28.68
CA THR A 817 -13.94 35.83 -28.38
C THR A 817 -13.20 36.72 -29.39
N ASN A 818 -13.54 36.59 -30.68
CA ASN A 818 -12.97 37.42 -31.75
C ASN A 818 -13.41 38.89 -31.62
N GLU A 819 -14.69 39.15 -31.32
CA GLU A 819 -15.19 40.50 -31.01
C GLU A 819 -14.41 41.12 -29.86
N TYR A 820 -14.13 40.35 -28.81
CA TYR A 820 -13.32 40.83 -27.69
C TYR A 820 -11.88 41.16 -28.12
N GLN A 821 -11.29 40.37 -29.02
CA GLN A 821 -9.97 40.67 -29.58
C GLN A 821 -9.97 41.94 -30.43
N GLU A 822 -10.98 42.10 -31.29
CA GLU A 822 -11.15 43.27 -32.15
C GLU A 822 -11.32 44.55 -31.32
N MET A 823 -12.14 44.51 -30.24
CA MET A 823 -12.31 45.65 -29.31
C MET A 823 -11.01 46.08 -28.60
N ASN A 824 -9.97 45.26 -28.61
CA ASN A 824 -8.66 45.62 -28.06
C ASN A 824 -7.66 46.05 -29.14
N ASP A 825 -8.00 45.91 -30.44
CA ASP A 825 -7.16 46.31 -31.57
C ASP A 825 -7.42 47.76 -31.98
N ASN A 826 -6.98 48.68 -31.12
CA ASN A 826 -7.04 50.12 -31.35
C ASN A 826 -6.38 50.56 -32.69
N PHE A 827 -5.46 49.76 -33.24
CA PHE A 827 -4.89 50.05 -34.55
C PHE A 827 -5.85 49.69 -35.66
N SER A 828 -6.54 48.54 -35.58
CA SER A 828 -7.54 48.18 -36.59
C SER A 828 -8.68 49.19 -36.66
N ASP A 829 -9.21 49.62 -35.51
CA ASP A 829 -10.28 50.64 -35.45
C ASP A 829 -9.87 51.93 -36.15
N PHE A 830 -8.68 52.44 -35.80
CA PHE A 830 -8.10 53.61 -36.47
C PHE A 830 -8.00 53.41 -37.99
N LEU A 831 -7.53 52.25 -38.45
CA LEU A 831 -7.37 51.98 -39.86
C LEU A 831 -8.70 51.88 -40.59
N VAL A 832 -9.71 51.23 -40.01
CA VAL A 832 -11.05 51.12 -40.59
C VAL A 832 -11.69 52.50 -40.70
N GLU A 833 -11.56 53.34 -39.67
CA GLU A 833 -12.17 54.67 -39.63
C GLU A 833 -11.46 55.67 -40.53
N ASN A 834 -10.14 55.60 -40.67
CA ASN A 834 -9.35 56.68 -41.26
C ASN A 834 -8.67 56.32 -42.59
N ILE A 835 -8.69 55.05 -43.02
CA ILE A 835 -7.90 54.60 -44.18
C ILE A 835 -8.79 54.04 -45.28
N ASP A 836 -8.54 54.54 -46.49
CA ASP A 836 -9.12 54.05 -47.74
C ASP A 836 -8.03 53.32 -48.56
N SER A 837 -8.44 52.21 -49.18
CA SER A 837 -7.60 51.37 -50.03
C SER A 837 -8.08 51.29 -51.49
N SER A 838 -9.07 52.11 -51.87
CA SER A 838 -9.73 52.07 -53.18
C SER A 838 -8.86 52.54 -54.35
N ILE A 839 -7.80 53.32 -54.07
CA ILE A 839 -6.92 53.91 -55.10
C ILE A 839 -5.53 53.26 -55.08
N PRO A 840 -5.20 52.36 -56.03
CA PRO A 840 -3.92 51.65 -56.04
C PRO A 840 -2.68 52.53 -56.18
N SER A 841 -2.82 53.72 -56.79
CA SER A 841 -1.73 54.68 -57.01
C SER A 841 -1.46 55.60 -55.82
N ALA A 842 -2.32 55.61 -54.80
CA ALA A 842 -2.13 56.42 -53.61
C ALA A 842 -0.97 55.89 -52.75
N SER A 843 -0.35 56.75 -51.96
CA SER A 843 0.74 56.39 -51.07
C SER A 843 0.55 57.12 -49.75
N LEU A 844 0.66 56.40 -48.64
CA LEU A 844 0.49 56.96 -47.31
C LEU A 844 1.79 56.85 -46.51
N GLU A 845 2.30 57.99 -46.04
CA GLU A 845 3.53 58.04 -45.27
C GLU A 845 3.30 57.66 -43.80
N LEU A 846 4.24 56.91 -43.21
CA LEU A 846 4.18 56.53 -41.79
C LEU A 846 4.10 57.75 -40.85
N GLY A 847 4.72 58.88 -41.22
CA GLY A 847 4.74 60.09 -40.40
C GLY A 847 3.39 60.78 -40.30
N GLU A 848 2.70 60.90 -41.44
CA GLU A 848 1.34 61.46 -41.53
C GLU A 848 0.36 60.56 -40.79
N LEU A 849 0.44 59.26 -41.06
CA LEU A 849 -0.40 58.25 -40.41
C LEU A 849 -0.24 58.25 -38.89
N TYR A 850 1.00 58.31 -38.38
CA TYR A 850 1.24 58.36 -36.94
C TYR A 850 0.72 59.65 -36.30
N SER A 851 0.85 60.80 -36.98
CA SER A 851 0.37 62.08 -36.45
C SER A 851 -1.16 62.08 -36.33
N LEU A 852 -1.86 61.55 -37.34
CA LEU A 852 -3.31 61.36 -37.28
C LEU A 852 -3.70 60.34 -36.21
N PHE A 853 -2.98 59.22 -36.12
CA PHE A 853 -3.20 58.21 -35.09
C PHE A 853 -3.09 58.81 -33.68
N GLN A 854 -2.10 59.66 -33.41
CA GLN A 854 -1.98 60.32 -32.10
C GLN A 854 -3.18 61.21 -31.78
N LEU A 855 -3.68 61.96 -32.77
CA LEU A 855 -4.86 62.83 -32.60
C LEU A 855 -6.13 62.01 -32.38
N TRP A 856 -6.36 61.02 -33.24
CA TRP A 856 -7.48 60.09 -33.12
C TRP A 856 -7.42 59.36 -31.77
N PHE A 857 -6.32 58.72 -31.42
CA PHE A 857 -6.18 57.95 -30.18
C PHE A 857 -6.41 58.81 -28.93
N LYS A 858 -5.96 60.07 -28.95
CA LYS A 858 -6.24 61.03 -27.87
C LYS A 858 -7.72 61.40 -27.77
N LYS A 859 -8.40 61.53 -28.90
CA LYS A 859 -9.83 61.86 -28.98
C LYS A 859 -10.73 60.69 -28.58
N THR A 860 -10.36 59.46 -28.98
CA THR A 860 -11.25 58.29 -28.90
C THR A 860 -10.88 57.32 -27.77
N ILE A 861 -9.60 57.24 -27.37
CA ILE A 861 -9.11 56.16 -26.47
C ILE A 861 -8.45 56.70 -25.19
N SER A 862 -7.32 57.40 -25.28
CA SER A 862 -6.63 57.99 -24.12
C SER A 862 -5.52 58.97 -24.49
N ASP A 863 -5.06 59.78 -23.54
CA ASP A 863 -4.00 60.77 -23.73
C ASP A 863 -2.62 60.20 -24.15
N LYS A 864 -2.37 58.90 -23.99
CA LYS A 864 -1.08 58.26 -24.22
C LYS A 864 -1.14 57.27 -25.39
N PRO A 865 -0.89 57.70 -26.63
CA PRO A 865 -0.88 56.81 -27.77
C PRO A 865 0.31 55.84 -27.76
N PRO A 866 0.16 54.62 -28.32
CA PRO A 866 1.27 53.75 -28.68
C PRO A 866 2.33 54.47 -29.50
N SER A 867 3.56 53.99 -29.45
CA SER A 867 4.71 54.57 -30.15
C SER A 867 4.62 54.40 -31.66
N ARG A 868 5.32 55.29 -32.38
CA ARG A 868 5.44 55.21 -33.86
C ARG A 868 6.00 53.87 -34.33
N LYS A 869 6.88 53.26 -33.53
CA LYS A 869 7.50 51.98 -33.84
C LYS A 869 6.51 50.82 -33.74
N GLU A 870 5.64 50.83 -32.73
CA GLU A 870 4.58 49.82 -32.56
C GLU A 870 3.56 49.93 -33.70
N LEU A 871 3.11 51.14 -34.04
CA LEU A 871 2.24 51.35 -35.21
C LEU A 871 2.91 50.83 -36.49
N GLN A 872 4.19 51.14 -36.71
CA GLN A 872 4.92 50.67 -37.88
C GLN A 872 4.97 49.13 -37.93
N GLN A 873 5.30 48.45 -36.83
CA GLN A 873 5.36 46.99 -36.77
C GLN A 873 4.01 46.35 -37.07
N TYR A 874 2.92 46.93 -36.55
CA TYR A 874 1.57 46.49 -36.83
C TYR A 874 1.24 46.59 -38.34
N LEU A 875 1.56 47.74 -38.95
CA LEU A 875 1.31 47.97 -40.38
C LEU A 875 2.19 47.08 -41.28
N GLU A 876 3.45 46.87 -40.92
CA GLU A 876 4.34 45.97 -41.65
C GLU A 876 3.83 44.53 -41.63
N LYS A 877 3.21 44.10 -40.53
CA LYS A 877 2.54 42.80 -40.42
C LYS A 877 1.26 42.73 -41.26
N LYS A 878 0.45 43.79 -41.29
CA LYS A 878 -0.86 43.83 -41.97
C LYS A 878 -0.75 44.06 -43.48
N TRP A 879 0.17 44.91 -43.92
CA TRP A 879 0.30 45.36 -45.32
C TRP A 879 1.63 44.99 -45.97
N GLY A 880 2.53 44.31 -45.26
CA GLY A 880 3.89 44.03 -45.72
C GLY A 880 4.87 45.18 -45.45
N PRO A 881 6.17 44.98 -45.73
CA PRO A 881 7.21 45.95 -45.40
C PRO A 881 6.99 47.29 -46.11
N ALA A 882 7.16 48.40 -45.39
CA ALA A 882 7.06 49.74 -45.95
C ALA A 882 8.13 49.97 -47.02
N THR A 883 7.76 50.59 -48.14
CA THR A 883 8.68 51.00 -49.20
C THR A 883 9.17 52.43 -48.99
N ILE A 884 10.31 52.79 -49.58
CA ILE A 884 10.75 54.20 -49.58
C ILE A 884 10.02 54.92 -50.71
N ASN A 885 9.25 55.95 -50.37
CA ASN A 885 8.62 56.82 -51.35
C ASN A 885 9.70 57.59 -52.13
N PRO A 886 9.82 57.41 -53.46
CA PRO A 886 10.88 58.03 -54.25
C PRO A 886 10.78 59.56 -54.33
N LYS A 887 9.61 60.15 -54.01
CA LYS A 887 9.42 61.61 -54.00
C LYS A 887 9.86 62.26 -52.69
N THR A 888 9.73 61.56 -51.56
CA THR A 888 9.90 62.16 -50.22
C THR A 888 10.99 61.49 -49.37
N GLY A 889 11.50 60.33 -49.80
CA GLY A 889 12.54 59.57 -49.09
C GLY A 889 12.05 58.90 -47.81
N LYS A 890 10.75 58.94 -47.51
CA LYS A 890 10.15 58.41 -46.28
C LYS A 890 9.51 57.05 -46.51
N LYS A 891 9.34 56.28 -45.42
CA LYS A 891 8.61 55.01 -45.43
C LYS A 891 7.12 55.22 -45.70
N SER A 892 6.58 54.51 -46.70
CA SER A 892 5.18 54.57 -47.10
C SER A 892 4.65 53.22 -47.59
N TRP A 893 3.31 53.09 -47.62
CA TRP A 893 2.60 51.97 -48.23
C TRP A 893 1.80 52.45 -49.44
N MET A 894 1.97 51.75 -50.57
CA MET A 894 1.22 52.00 -51.81
C MET A 894 -0.19 51.43 -51.72
N GLY A 895 -1.14 52.05 -52.42
CA GLY A 895 -2.55 51.68 -52.42
C GLY A 895 -3.31 52.04 -51.14
N LYS A 896 -2.76 52.94 -50.31
CA LYS A 896 -3.36 53.42 -49.05
C LYS A 896 -3.44 54.94 -49.06
N ARG A 897 -4.55 55.50 -48.57
CA ARG A 897 -4.75 56.95 -48.33
C ARG A 897 -5.60 57.18 -47.10
N LEU A 898 -5.61 58.41 -46.59
CA LEU A 898 -6.59 58.83 -45.59
C LEU A 898 -7.98 58.96 -46.24
N LYS A 899 -9.04 58.67 -45.49
CA LYS A 899 -10.42 59.00 -45.92
C LYS A 899 -10.62 60.52 -45.83
N ASP A 900 -11.25 61.09 -46.84
CA ASP A 900 -11.58 62.52 -46.89
C ASP A 900 -12.89 62.76 -46.09
N GLU A 901 -12.96 63.81 -45.25
CA GLU A 901 -14.13 64.13 -44.39
C GLU A 901 -15.40 64.54 -45.19
N GLU A 902 -15.35 64.64 -46.52
CA GLU A 902 -16.42 65.24 -47.37
C GLU A 902 -17.30 64.23 -48.15
N GLU A 903 -17.07 62.92 -48.09
CA GLU A 903 -17.80 61.94 -48.93
C GLU A 903 -19.12 61.38 -48.32
N GLU A 904 -19.51 61.73 -47.10
CA GLU A 904 -20.77 61.24 -46.49
C GLU A 904 -22.07 61.93 -46.98
N THR A 905 -22.01 62.96 -47.84
CA THR A 905 -23.21 63.73 -48.26
C THR A 905 -23.78 63.44 -49.64
N HIS A 906 -23.32 62.42 -50.37
CA HIS A 906 -23.84 62.14 -51.72
C HIS A 906 -24.27 60.68 -51.92
N ILE A 907 -25.34 60.26 -51.25
CA ILE A 907 -26.18 59.18 -51.77
C ILE A 907 -27.66 59.58 -51.60
N ILE A 908 -28.42 59.38 -52.69
CA ILE A 908 -29.86 59.61 -52.92
C ILE A 908 -30.20 61.03 -53.44
N ILE A 909 -30.19 61.20 -54.76
CA ILE A 909 -31.38 61.29 -55.63
C ILE A 909 -30.86 61.25 -57.07
N GLU A 910 -31.13 60.16 -57.80
CA GLU A 910 -31.26 60.20 -59.26
C GLU A 910 -32.61 59.59 -59.64
N ASP A 911 -33.22 60.27 -60.60
CA ASP A 911 -34.60 60.19 -61.04
C ASP A 911 -35.00 58.82 -61.60
N ASN A 912 -36.24 58.44 -61.34
CA ASN A 912 -37.00 57.55 -62.21
C ASN A 912 -38.36 58.19 -62.52
N ASP A 913 -38.39 58.94 -63.62
CA ASP A 913 -39.60 59.16 -64.40
C ASP A 913 -40.06 57.80 -64.97
N ASN A 914 -41.24 57.32 -64.60
CA ASN A 914 -42.43 57.32 -65.48
C ASN A 914 -43.53 56.35 -65.01
N THR A 915 -44.72 56.95 -64.93
CA THR A 915 -46.04 56.42 -65.30
C THR A 915 -46.72 55.28 -64.54
N ALA A 916 -47.93 55.66 -64.10
CA ALA A 916 -49.19 54.92 -64.16
C ALA A 916 -49.55 53.98 -62.99
N GLY A 917 -50.31 54.54 -62.05
CA GLY A 917 -51.75 54.30 -62.08
C GLY A 917 -52.35 53.31 -61.07
N VAL A 918 -53.27 53.88 -60.29
CA VAL A 918 -54.53 53.30 -59.78
C VAL A 918 -54.50 52.62 -58.40
N PHE A 919 -55.23 53.30 -57.50
CA PHE A 919 -55.83 52.91 -56.23
C PHE A 919 -56.30 51.44 -56.10
N CYS A 920 -55.91 50.79 -55.00
CA CYS A 920 -56.80 50.37 -53.90
C CYS A 920 -55.95 50.02 -52.67
#